data_AF-A0A6I4QYZ3-F1
#
_entry.id   AF-A0A6I4QYZ3-F1
#
_cell.length_a   1.000
_cell.length_b   1.000
_cell.length_c   1.000
_cell.angle_alpha   90.00
_cell.angle_beta   90.00
_cell.angle_gamma   90.00
#
_symmetry.space_group_name_H-M   'P 1'
#
loop_
_entity.id
_entity.type
_entity.pdbx_description
1 polymer ?
#
loop_
_entity_poly.entity_id
_entity_poly.type
_entity_poly.pdbx_seq_one_letter_code
_entity_poly.pdbx_strand_id
1 'polypeptide(L)'
;MPSRHKGRRLLGKLLLALLLLAALLWLAWRWLLAAQGISQLDWQGLQLSGSGLQVDSLLLVRDGADGSRLQVSASALQLAWPQRLQQRLYLPELRSQALQLSWQAGQGESAAASNPQASLDNLAWLPRQLAVDQLSLELPCATGRCALLGSLQLQHGGALQQPAELRLQLQTGARSLEVQAHLEQREGQWQLRADAQLDRQPLLTLRSELREEAAVSHWQGELELELADSRGLFVWLQQWQTTDQRLLDTQASLRLQASWQLALAPGASLLDRQRLRGGSGTFSAALQLHSPLLQYQNLRAEGLALALKLDAKLAGQQLQISLLPSSSLQAKRMQLAEGLRVQQLQAKLAGLSLQLGASPSLSGPLQLSVSKLEQAELLPQAWQFDGQLQASAQQMRLQGALSNAAGLNLSVDGERDAQGALKLSATLAELFFRAGNPLSQTFRAWPALLQIGNGRLLGQASLQLPLGAPLLLDLTLQFQGLAGIYDRSELTGLDGELKGQLRGDQLSLELPQLNLQQLNPGLSIGPLQLQGRYVAGLGQPLQGQLSWQTAQAALLQGQAWLPAGQLDLGQPSQRLHLQFEDVQLEEIFRVYPAEGLAGRGSLRGELPLLLDAAGLRIEQGRMAAQAPGYLQFRSEKIRALGRSNPGMQLVVEALDDFHFDLLDSAVSYAADGKLQLALRLQGRNPAVEQGRPINLNVNLEEDIPALLTSLQLTDRVSETIRQRVQQRLRQRNDPQKEN
;
A
#
# COMPACT_ATOMS: atom_id res chain seq x y z
N MET A 1 96.23 -16.05 58.32
CA MET A 1 95.30 -16.13 57.16
C MET A 1 94.56 -17.46 57.29
N PRO A 2 93.20 -17.58 57.29
CA PRO A 2 92.24 -16.95 56.37
C PRO A 2 90.86 -16.59 57.01
N SER A 3 90.49 -15.31 57.19
CA SER A 3 89.13 -14.92 57.63
C SER A 3 88.40 -13.96 56.68
N ARG A 4 89.06 -13.44 55.65
CA ARG A 4 88.47 -12.51 54.66
C ARG A 4 87.54 -13.15 53.62
N HIS A 5 87.43 -14.48 53.55
CA HIS A 5 86.56 -15.16 52.57
C HIS A 5 85.10 -15.41 53.05
N LYS A 6 84.80 -15.37 54.36
CA LYS A 6 83.45 -15.64 54.88
C LYS A 6 82.49 -14.45 54.72
N GLY A 7 82.94 -13.22 55.00
CA GLY A 7 82.11 -12.00 54.84
C GLY A 7 81.72 -11.71 53.38
N ARG A 8 82.64 -11.98 52.43
CA ARG A 8 82.42 -11.81 50.99
C ARG A 8 81.42 -12.85 50.42
N ARG A 9 81.38 -14.06 50.98
CA ARG A 9 80.38 -15.10 50.65
C ARG A 9 78.99 -14.79 51.24
N LEU A 10 78.92 -14.17 52.42
CA LEU A 10 77.66 -13.75 53.04
C LEU A 10 77.02 -12.56 52.31
N LEU A 11 77.82 -11.53 51.97
CA LEU A 11 77.36 -10.41 51.14
C LEU A 11 76.94 -10.88 49.74
N GLY A 12 77.68 -11.80 49.12
CA GLY A 12 77.31 -12.40 47.84
C GLY A 12 75.99 -13.19 47.90
N LYS A 13 75.73 -13.92 48.98
CA LYS A 13 74.45 -14.63 49.19
C LYS A 13 73.28 -13.68 49.47
N LEU A 14 73.50 -12.60 50.20
CA LEU A 14 72.48 -11.57 50.48
C LEU A 14 72.11 -10.80 49.22
N LEU A 15 73.12 -10.44 48.40
CA LEU A 15 72.92 -9.76 47.13
C LEU A 15 72.25 -10.70 46.10
N LEU A 16 72.63 -11.98 46.07
CA LEU A 16 71.94 -13.01 45.26
C LEU A 16 70.50 -13.23 45.72
N ALA A 17 70.23 -13.24 47.03
CA ALA A 17 68.88 -13.38 47.58
C ALA A 17 68.00 -12.16 47.28
N LEU A 18 68.56 -10.95 47.35
CA LEU A 18 67.88 -9.69 46.96
C LEU A 18 67.59 -9.66 45.46
N LEU A 19 68.52 -10.11 44.62
CA LEU A 19 68.31 -10.26 43.17
C LEU A 19 67.26 -11.34 42.85
N LEU A 20 67.27 -12.48 43.56
CA LEU A 20 66.26 -13.53 43.42
C LEU A 20 64.88 -13.06 43.87
N LEU A 21 64.80 -12.31 44.96
CA LEU A 21 63.55 -11.75 45.47
C LEU A 21 63.01 -10.65 44.54
N ALA A 22 63.89 -9.80 44.00
CA ALA A 22 63.53 -8.83 42.96
C ALA A 22 63.07 -9.52 41.67
N ALA A 23 63.73 -10.61 41.25
CA ALA A 23 63.33 -11.39 40.09
C ALA A 23 61.99 -12.11 40.29
N LEU A 24 61.76 -12.69 41.48
CA LEU A 24 60.47 -13.31 41.85
C LEU A 24 59.35 -12.27 41.91
N LEU A 25 59.59 -11.10 42.50
CA LEU A 25 58.63 -10.00 42.51
C LEU A 25 58.33 -9.51 41.09
N TRP A 26 59.34 -9.40 40.24
CA TRP A 26 59.16 -9.01 38.84
C TRP A 26 58.38 -10.05 38.02
N LEU A 27 58.64 -11.35 38.24
CA LEU A 27 57.89 -12.45 37.63
C LEU A 27 56.44 -12.49 38.12
N ALA A 28 56.21 -12.36 39.43
CA ALA A 28 54.88 -12.31 40.02
C ALA A 28 54.09 -11.09 39.50
N TRP A 29 54.73 -9.93 39.37
CA TRP A 29 54.15 -8.73 38.79
C TRP A 29 53.75 -8.93 37.32
N ARG A 30 54.64 -9.50 36.48
CA ARG A 30 54.29 -9.83 35.08
C ARG A 30 53.16 -10.85 34.98
N TRP A 31 53.14 -11.86 35.85
CA TRP A 31 52.07 -12.86 35.87
C TRP A 31 50.73 -12.25 36.26
N LEU A 32 50.71 -11.36 37.26
CA LEU A 32 49.52 -10.62 37.68
C LEU A 32 48.97 -9.74 36.53
N LEU A 33 49.85 -9.00 35.85
CA LEU A 33 49.47 -8.17 34.70
C LEU A 33 48.86 -9.02 33.58
N ALA A 34 49.53 -10.14 33.23
CA ALA A 34 49.05 -11.06 32.21
C ALA A 34 47.69 -11.71 32.58
N ALA A 35 47.49 -12.07 33.85
CA ALA A 35 46.23 -12.65 34.34
C ALA A 35 45.05 -11.66 34.25
N GLN A 36 45.33 -10.35 34.29
CA GLN A 36 44.33 -9.29 34.11
C GLN A 36 44.16 -8.89 32.62
N GLY A 37 44.88 -9.54 31.70
CA GLY A 37 44.92 -9.20 30.28
C GLY A 37 45.70 -7.94 29.94
N ILE A 38 46.48 -7.38 30.88
CA ILE A 38 47.29 -6.18 30.66
C ILE A 38 48.59 -6.58 29.99
N SER A 39 48.75 -6.23 28.71
CA SER A 39 49.93 -6.58 27.90
C SER A 39 51.04 -5.53 27.97
N GLN A 40 50.68 -4.26 28.17
CA GLN A 40 51.63 -3.16 28.32
C GLN A 40 51.18 -2.25 29.47
N LEU A 41 52.10 -1.90 30.36
CA LEU A 41 51.88 -0.94 31.43
C LEU A 41 53.17 -0.14 31.63
N ASP A 42 53.24 1.03 31.00
CA ASP A 42 54.39 1.93 31.08
C ASP A 42 53.98 3.19 31.83
N TRP A 43 54.88 3.71 32.67
CA TRP A 43 54.68 4.96 33.38
C TRP A 43 55.98 5.74 33.49
N GLN A 44 55.89 7.07 33.47
CA GLN A 44 57.02 7.97 33.68
C GLN A 44 56.69 8.99 34.77
N GLY A 45 57.72 9.43 35.50
CA GLY A 45 57.56 10.45 36.53
C GLY A 45 56.72 10.02 37.73
N LEU A 46 56.78 8.73 38.11
CA LEU A 46 56.06 8.22 39.27
C LEU A 46 56.57 8.90 40.55
N GLN A 47 55.69 9.66 41.20
CA GLN A 47 55.92 10.29 42.49
C GLN A 47 54.92 9.73 43.50
N LEU A 48 55.44 9.22 44.61
CA LEU A 48 54.66 8.69 45.71
C LEU A 48 54.65 9.71 46.84
N SER A 49 53.47 10.08 47.33
CA SER A 49 53.31 10.98 48.47
C SER A 49 52.46 10.33 49.56
N GLY A 50 52.40 10.98 50.73
CA GLY A 50 51.49 10.55 51.80
C GLY A 50 50.00 10.64 51.44
N SER A 51 49.64 11.44 50.43
CA SER A 51 48.26 11.66 50.00
C SER A 51 47.86 10.85 48.77
N GLY A 52 48.81 10.41 47.94
CA GLY A 52 48.49 9.63 46.74
C GLY A 52 49.68 9.29 45.86
N LEU A 53 49.36 8.93 44.63
CA LEU A 53 50.26 8.61 43.54
C LEU A 53 50.08 9.63 42.42
N GLN A 54 51.19 10.19 41.95
CA GLN A 54 51.23 11.09 40.81
C GLN A 54 52.09 10.47 39.70
N VAL A 55 51.61 10.53 38.47
CA VAL A 55 52.27 9.96 37.29
C VAL A 55 52.20 10.99 36.16
N ASP A 56 53.35 11.37 35.62
CA ASP A 56 53.43 12.35 34.54
C ASP A 56 52.84 11.79 33.24
N SER A 57 53.15 10.54 32.92
CA SER A 57 52.52 9.80 31.82
C SER A 57 52.28 8.34 32.18
N LEU A 58 51.10 7.84 31.84
CA LEU A 58 50.69 6.45 32.00
C LEU A 58 50.22 5.93 30.63
N LEU A 59 50.71 4.77 30.23
CA LEU A 59 50.19 4.01 29.09
C LEU A 59 49.84 2.60 29.57
N LEU A 60 48.57 2.24 29.48
CA LEU A 60 48.03 0.93 29.79
C LEU A 60 47.41 0.35 28.53
N VAL A 61 47.86 -0.83 28.11
CA VAL A 61 47.23 -1.61 27.04
C VAL A 61 46.76 -2.93 27.64
N ARG A 62 45.48 -3.21 27.45
CA ARG A 62 44.82 -4.44 27.84
C ARG A 62 44.27 -5.13 26.61
N ASP A 63 44.70 -6.35 26.38
CA ASP A 63 44.17 -7.24 25.36
C ASP A 63 43.20 -8.22 26.03
N GLY A 64 41.94 -8.17 25.62
CA GLY A 64 40.86 -9.03 26.10
C GLY A 64 40.96 -10.44 25.53
N ALA A 65 40.38 -11.42 26.24
CA ALA A 65 40.36 -12.82 25.82
C ALA A 65 39.52 -13.06 24.54
N ASP A 66 38.64 -12.13 24.23
CA ASP A 66 37.79 -12.02 23.04
C ASP A 66 38.49 -11.35 21.84
N GLY A 67 39.77 -11.00 21.99
CA GLY A 67 40.54 -10.26 20.98
C GLY A 67 40.26 -8.76 20.96
N SER A 68 39.52 -8.23 21.94
CA SER A 68 39.35 -6.80 22.13
C SER A 68 40.65 -6.15 22.63
N ARG A 69 40.85 -4.86 22.35
CA ARG A 69 42.03 -4.11 22.78
C ARG A 69 41.65 -2.76 23.35
N LEU A 70 41.93 -2.55 24.63
CA LEU A 70 41.80 -1.27 25.33
C LEU A 70 43.17 -0.63 25.50
N GLN A 71 43.33 0.57 24.99
CA GLN A 71 44.50 1.41 25.27
C GLN A 71 44.03 2.63 26.06
N VAL A 72 44.56 2.80 27.26
CA VAL A 72 44.36 3.99 28.10
C VAL A 72 45.69 4.71 28.20
N SER A 73 45.72 5.98 27.84
CA SER A 73 46.85 6.85 28.12
C SER A 73 46.41 8.06 28.92
N ALA A 74 47.17 8.41 29.95
CA ALA A 74 46.88 9.52 30.83
C ALA A 74 48.12 10.39 31.01
N SER A 75 47.92 11.70 31.16
CA SER A 75 48.97 12.67 31.45
C SER A 75 48.65 13.47 32.71
N ALA A 76 49.68 13.74 33.51
CA ALA A 76 49.57 14.37 34.83
C ALA A 76 48.48 13.72 35.69
N LEU A 77 48.48 12.39 35.73
CA LEU A 77 47.53 11.60 36.49
C LEU A 77 47.82 11.73 37.99
N GLN A 78 46.86 12.19 38.76
CA GLN A 78 46.89 12.24 40.21
C GLN A 78 45.81 11.31 40.74
N LEU A 79 46.22 10.34 41.55
CA LEU A 79 45.35 9.33 42.11
C LEU A 79 45.50 9.34 43.63
N ALA A 80 44.44 9.66 44.37
CA ALA A 80 44.46 9.55 45.82
C ALA A 80 44.51 8.08 46.26
N TRP A 81 45.16 7.80 47.39
CA TRP A 81 45.21 6.44 47.92
C TRP A 81 43.79 5.89 48.18
N PRO A 82 43.50 4.63 47.80
CA PRO A 82 42.20 4.02 48.09
C PRO A 82 41.92 4.05 49.59
N GLN A 83 40.72 4.49 49.96
CA GLN A 83 40.28 4.54 51.35
C GLN A 83 39.22 3.47 51.59
N ARG A 84 39.04 3.08 52.86
CA ARG A 84 38.04 2.10 53.25
C ARG A 84 36.94 2.76 54.06
N LEU A 85 35.70 2.64 53.59
CA LEU A 85 34.50 3.07 54.31
C LEU A 85 33.55 1.86 54.41
N GLN A 86 33.10 1.51 55.63
CA GLN A 86 32.13 0.42 55.86
C GLN A 86 32.48 -0.88 55.09
N GLN A 87 33.74 -1.33 55.22
CA GLN A 87 34.30 -2.52 54.56
C GLN A 87 34.49 -2.46 53.03
N ARG A 88 34.00 -1.42 52.33
CA ARG A 88 34.26 -1.21 50.89
C ARG A 88 35.45 -0.28 50.66
N LEU A 89 36.31 -0.65 49.71
CA LEU A 89 37.38 0.20 49.19
C LEU A 89 36.78 1.17 48.16
N TYR A 90 37.17 2.44 48.21
CA TYR A 90 36.77 3.46 47.24
C TYR A 90 37.95 4.37 46.90
N LEU A 91 37.91 4.98 45.72
CA LEU A 91 38.91 5.95 45.29
C LEU A 91 38.42 7.38 45.65
N PRO A 92 39.17 8.16 46.46
CA PRO A 92 38.73 9.51 46.82
C PRO A 92 38.77 10.47 45.63
N GLU A 93 39.86 10.46 44.86
CA GLU A 93 40.11 11.48 43.85
C GLU A 93 40.96 10.92 42.71
N LEU A 94 40.57 11.28 41.48
CA LEU A 94 41.32 11.07 40.25
C LEU A 94 41.30 12.36 39.45
N ARG A 95 42.46 12.96 39.22
CA ARG A 95 42.61 14.08 38.29
C ARG A 95 43.56 13.71 37.17
N SER A 96 43.25 14.16 35.96
CA SER A 96 44.10 13.96 34.79
C SER A 96 44.00 15.19 33.89
N GLN A 97 45.13 15.68 33.40
CA GLN A 97 45.13 16.80 32.45
C GLN A 97 44.61 16.33 31.09
N ALA A 98 45.16 15.21 30.57
CA ALA A 98 44.62 14.54 29.40
C ALA A 98 44.45 13.05 29.64
N LEU A 99 43.32 12.50 29.21
CA LEU A 99 42.99 11.07 29.26
C LEU A 99 42.50 10.65 27.88
N GLN A 100 43.25 9.78 27.21
CA GLN A 100 42.86 9.18 25.94
C GLN A 100 42.55 7.69 26.15
N LEU A 101 41.36 7.29 25.72
CA LEU A 101 40.88 5.92 25.78
C LEU A 101 40.55 5.45 24.36
N SER A 102 41.29 4.48 23.86
CA SER A 102 41.06 3.81 22.57
C SER A 102 40.53 2.40 22.82
N TRP A 103 39.34 2.09 22.33
CA TRP A 103 38.76 0.76 22.38
C TRP A 103 38.65 0.14 20.98
N GLN A 104 39.07 -1.10 20.85
CA GLN A 104 38.95 -1.91 19.64
C GLN A 104 38.14 -3.16 20.00
N ALA A 105 36.99 -3.34 19.36
CA ALA A 105 36.14 -4.51 19.59
C ALA A 105 36.79 -5.80 19.03
N GLY A 106 36.61 -6.91 19.73
CA GLY A 106 37.09 -8.23 19.31
C GLY A 106 36.27 -8.85 18.17
N GLN A 107 36.82 -9.84 17.48
CA GLN A 107 36.11 -10.57 16.41
C GLN A 107 35.05 -11.48 17.03
N GLY A 108 33.80 -11.01 17.10
CA GLY A 108 32.66 -11.82 17.56
C GLY A 108 31.59 -11.06 18.35
N GLU A 109 31.87 -9.85 18.85
CA GLU A 109 30.85 -9.02 19.50
C GLU A 109 29.97 -8.32 18.47
N SER A 110 29.03 -9.10 17.92
CA SER A 110 27.81 -8.54 17.37
C SER A 110 26.99 -8.05 18.56
N ALA A 111 27.06 -6.76 18.88
CA ALA A 111 26.17 -6.07 19.82
C ALA A 111 25.83 -6.91 21.08
N ALA A 112 26.82 -7.23 21.91
CA ALA A 112 26.55 -7.83 23.20
C ALA A 112 25.60 -6.89 23.95
N ALA A 113 24.37 -7.36 24.21
CA ALA A 113 23.36 -6.61 24.91
C ALA A 113 23.95 -6.14 26.25
N SER A 114 24.28 -4.85 26.33
CA SER A 114 24.88 -4.24 27.51
C SER A 114 24.00 -4.57 28.70
N ASN A 115 24.48 -5.43 29.61
CA ASN A 115 23.76 -5.74 30.83
C ASN A 115 23.92 -4.52 31.76
N PRO A 116 22.86 -3.69 31.94
CA PRO A 116 22.99 -2.44 32.68
C PRO A 116 23.42 -2.69 34.14
N GLN A 117 23.07 -3.83 34.73
CA GLN A 117 23.47 -4.20 36.09
C GLN A 117 24.98 -4.39 36.25
N ALA A 118 25.63 -5.09 35.32
CA ALA A 118 27.08 -5.29 35.35
C ALA A 118 27.85 -3.95 35.21
N SER A 119 27.27 -2.98 34.50
CA SER A 119 27.83 -1.63 34.37
C SER A 119 27.69 -0.81 35.66
N LEU A 120 26.62 -1.03 36.44
CA LEU A 120 26.38 -0.36 37.72
C LEU A 120 27.27 -0.88 38.85
N ASP A 121 27.54 -2.19 38.89
CA ASP A 121 28.46 -2.77 39.88
C ASP A 121 29.89 -2.23 39.72
N ASN A 122 30.26 -1.88 38.49
CA ASN A 122 31.53 -1.21 38.18
C ASN A 122 31.55 0.28 38.62
N LEU A 123 30.39 0.92 38.87
CA LEU A 123 30.36 2.30 39.40
C LEU A 123 30.83 2.39 40.86
N ALA A 124 30.91 1.27 41.59
CA ALA A 124 31.45 1.26 42.95
C ALA A 124 32.94 1.69 43.01
N TRP A 125 33.63 1.66 41.86
CA TRP A 125 35.03 2.02 41.70
C TRP A 125 35.20 3.45 41.17
N LEU A 126 34.10 4.17 40.91
CA LEU A 126 34.22 5.55 40.46
C LEU A 126 34.81 6.44 41.57
N PRO A 127 35.74 7.34 41.21
CA PRO A 127 36.30 8.30 42.15
C PRO A 127 35.23 9.26 42.66
N ARG A 128 35.28 9.60 43.96
CA ARG A 128 34.40 10.65 44.52
C ARG A 128 34.58 11.99 43.82
N GLN A 129 35.80 12.31 43.42
CA GLN A 129 36.12 13.44 42.57
C GLN A 129 36.88 12.95 41.35
N LEU A 130 36.31 13.13 40.17
CA LEU A 130 36.92 12.83 38.88
C LEU A 130 36.96 14.11 38.07
N ALA A 131 38.15 14.57 37.70
CA ALA A 131 38.32 15.72 36.83
C ALA A 131 39.29 15.38 35.69
N VAL A 132 38.79 15.47 34.45
CA VAL A 132 39.54 15.26 33.23
C VAL A 132 39.35 16.48 32.34
N ASP A 133 40.42 17.26 32.15
CA ASP A 133 40.35 18.51 31.39
C ASP A 133 40.30 18.25 29.87
N GLN A 134 41.07 17.27 29.38
CA GLN A 134 41.08 16.82 27.99
C GLN A 134 40.80 15.32 27.90
N LEU A 135 39.55 14.98 27.66
CA LEU A 135 39.09 13.63 27.38
C LEU A 135 39.15 13.36 25.87
N SER A 136 39.78 12.27 25.47
CA SER A 136 39.76 11.77 24.10
C SER A 136 39.26 10.32 24.10
N LEU A 137 38.13 10.06 23.46
CA LEU A 137 37.56 8.72 23.34
C LEU A 137 37.61 8.28 21.88
N GLU A 138 38.42 7.28 21.58
CA GLU A 138 38.43 6.60 20.28
C GLU A 138 37.64 5.29 20.40
N LEU A 139 36.43 5.28 19.85
CA LEU A 139 35.49 4.17 19.99
C LEU A 139 35.18 3.55 18.62
N PRO A 140 34.87 2.24 18.58
CA PRO A 140 34.44 1.60 17.34
C PRO A 140 33.05 2.13 16.94
N CYS A 141 32.90 2.47 15.66
CA CYS A 141 31.68 3.05 15.13
C CYS A 141 31.47 2.61 13.66
N ALA A 142 30.37 3.02 13.04
CA ALA A 142 29.99 2.56 11.69
C ALA A 142 31.02 2.94 10.60
N THR A 143 31.78 4.02 10.80
CA THR A 143 32.85 4.46 9.89
C THR A 143 34.23 3.89 10.26
N GLY A 144 34.30 2.93 11.20
CA GLY A 144 35.53 2.29 11.66
C GLY A 144 35.94 2.75 13.06
N ARG A 145 36.40 3.99 13.19
CA ARG A 145 36.79 4.60 14.48
C ARG A 145 36.33 6.05 14.57
N CYS A 146 35.69 6.39 15.69
CA CYS A 146 35.17 7.72 15.95
C CYS A 146 35.87 8.31 17.17
N ALA A 147 36.45 9.49 17.00
CA ALA A 147 37.10 10.23 18.07
C ALA A 147 36.13 11.27 18.65
N LEU A 148 35.89 11.21 19.96
CA LEU A 148 35.21 12.25 20.72
C LEU A 148 36.26 12.98 21.56
N LEU A 149 36.25 14.31 21.52
CA LEU A 149 37.10 15.13 22.37
C LEU A 149 36.23 15.87 23.38
N GLY A 150 36.74 16.17 24.57
CA GLY A 150 35.87 16.75 25.60
C GLY A 150 36.53 16.97 26.94
N SER A 151 35.68 17.15 27.94
CA SER A 151 36.06 17.21 29.36
C SER A 151 35.00 16.47 30.18
N LEU A 152 35.43 15.94 31.32
CA LEU A 152 34.57 15.21 32.24
C LEU A 152 34.87 15.65 33.66
N GLN A 153 33.84 16.13 34.35
CA GLN A 153 33.88 16.42 35.77
C GLN A 153 32.76 15.65 36.45
N LEU A 154 33.11 14.90 37.49
CA LEU A 154 32.16 14.22 38.35
C LEU A 154 32.57 14.44 39.79
N GLN A 155 31.60 14.82 40.61
CA GLN A 155 31.77 14.94 42.06
C GLN A 155 30.62 14.25 42.75
N HIS A 156 30.90 13.36 43.71
CA HIS A 156 29.88 12.70 44.53
C HIS A 156 30.40 12.41 45.95
N GLY A 157 29.52 12.44 46.95
CA GLY A 157 29.88 12.28 48.37
C GLY A 157 30.19 10.85 48.85
N GLY A 158 30.27 9.88 47.94
CA GLY A 158 30.56 8.47 48.24
C GLY A 158 29.35 7.64 48.68
N ALA A 159 28.69 8.02 49.78
CA ALA A 159 27.34 7.52 50.05
C ALA A 159 26.37 8.38 49.24
N LEU A 160 25.45 7.78 48.50
CA LEU A 160 24.54 8.52 47.60
C LEU A 160 23.72 9.60 48.34
N GLN A 161 23.70 9.66 49.68
CA GLN A 161 23.03 10.69 50.48
C GLN A 161 23.53 12.14 50.27
N GLN A 162 24.56 12.37 49.45
CA GLN A 162 25.10 13.69 49.13
C GLN A 162 24.90 14.01 47.64
N PRO A 163 24.79 15.30 47.27
CA PRO A 163 24.62 15.70 45.89
C PRO A 163 25.76 15.15 45.02
N ALA A 164 25.40 14.46 43.95
CA ALA A 164 26.31 14.04 42.90
C ALA A 164 26.09 14.94 41.68
N GLU A 165 27.16 15.56 41.21
CA GLU A 165 27.14 16.44 40.05
C GLU A 165 28.04 15.84 38.95
N LEU A 166 27.50 15.74 37.74
CA LEU A 166 28.18 15.30 36.53
C LEU A 166 28.11 16.44 35.51
N ARG A 167 29.27 16.82 34.98
CA ARG A 167 29.39 17.68 33.80
C ARG A 167 30.23 16.97 32.75
N LEU A 168 29.64 16.73 31.60
CA LEU A 168 30.28 16.11 30.46
C LEU A 168 30.15 17.05 29.27
N GLN A 169 31.28 17.46 28.73
CA GLN A 169 31.32 18.24 27.49
C GLN A 169 32.02 17.41 26.43
N LEU A 170 31.34 17.14 25.32
CA LEU A 170 31.87 16.40 24.19
C LEU A 170 31.81 17.27 22.93
N GLN A 171 32.81 17.13 22.07
CA GLN A 171 32.99 17.89 20.85
C GLN A 171 33.37 16.95 19.71
N THR A 172 32.72 17.16 18.55
CA THR A 172 33.00 16.43 17.31
C THR A 172 33.01 17.40 16.14
N GLY A 173 34.20 17.69 15.61
CA GLY A 173 34.36 18.72 14.58
C GLY A 173 33.90 20.09 15.08
N ALA A 174 32.84 20.65 14.46
CA ALA A 174 32.26 21.93 14.84
C ALA A 174 31.06 21.81 15.82
N ARG A 175 30.71 20.60 16.25
CA ARG A 175 29.53 20.34 17.09
C ARG A 175 29.93 20.13 18.54
N SER A 176 29.11 20.61 19.48
CA SER A 176 29.33 20.43 20.92
C SER A 176 28.08 19.90 21.60
N LEU A 177 28.23 18.82 22.37
CA LEU A 177 27.21 18.27 23.25
C LEU A 177 27.64 18.52 24.70
N GLU A 178 26.82 19.21 25.46
CA GLU A 178 27.02 19.43 26.89
C GLU A 178 25.91 18.72 27.66
N VAL A 179 26.29 17.93 28.67
CA VAL A 179 25.37 17.22 29.54
C VAL A 179 25.73 17.56 30.98
N GLN A 180 24.76 18.07 31.71
CA GLN A 180 24.86 18.36 33.12
C GLN A 180 23.82 17.52 33.86
N ALA A 181 24.20 16.85 34.94
CA ALA A 181 23.28 16.10 35.76
C ALA A 181 23.59 16.33 37.24
N HIS A 182 22.54 16.55 38.02
CA HIS A 182 22.59 16.76 39.46
C HIS A 182 21.64 15.76 40.12
N LEU A 183 22.17 14.92 41.00
CA LEU A 183 21.43 13.94 41.78
C LEU A 183 21.56 14.29 43.25
N GLU A 184 20.47 14.61 43.95
CA GLU A 184 20.47 14.91 45.38
C GLU A 184 19.42 14.09 46.13
N GLN A 185 19.61 13.90 47.42
CA GLN A 185 18.62 13.28 48.30
C GLN A 185 18.09 14.32 49.29
N ARG A 186 16.78 14.64 49.22
CA ARG A 186 16.11 15.57 50.15
C ARG A 186 14.98 14.84 50.85
N GLU A 187 14.98 14.86 52.19
CA GLU A 187 13.91 14.26 53.02
C GLU A 187 13.58 12.79 52.66
N GLY A 188 14.59 12.00 52.26
CA GLY A 188 14.42 10.61 51.85
C GLY A 188 13.93 10.40 50.41
N GLN A 189 13.78 11.47 49.63
CA GLN A 189 13.47 11.43 48.19
C GLN A 189 14.72 11.69 47.36
N TRP A 190 14.98 10.84 46.38
CA TRP A 190 15.98 11.07 45.34
C TRP A 190 15.44 12.03 44.30
N GLN A 191 16.19 13.06 43.95
CA GLN A 191 15.87 14.00 42.88
C GLN A 191 17.03 14.04 41.89
N LEU A 192 16.76 13.64 40.64
CA LEU A 192 17.66 13.74 39.51
C LEU A 192 17.18 14.86 38.59
N ARG A 193 18.05 15.83 38.32
CA ARG A 193 17.87 16.82 37.27
C ARG A 193 18.98 16.64 36.26
N ALA A 194 18.64 16.51 34.99
CA ALA A 194 19.62 16.43 33.93
C ALA A 194 19.22 17.33 32.77
N ASP A 195 20.17 18.10 32.29
CA ASP A 195 20.00 19.01 31.18
C ASP A 195 21.08 18.71 30.14
N ALA A 196 20.67 18.63 28.87
CA ALA A 196 21.58 18.46 27.76
C ALA A 196 21.38 19.59 26.75
N GLN A 197 22.49 20.08 26.22
CA GLN A 197 22.52 21.11 25.20
C GLN A 197 23.32 20.63 24.00
N LEU A 198 22.80 20.85 22.81
CA LEU A 198 23.49 20.60 21.55
C LEU A 198 23.74 21.93 20.86
N ASP A 199 25.00 22.23 20.57
CA ASP A 199 25.42 23.50 19.96
C ASP A 199 24.88 24.75 20.70
N ARG A 200 24.85 24.69 22.04
CA ARG A 200 24.30 25.71 22.97
C ARG A 200 22.78 25.91 22.88
N GLN A 201 22.06 25.00 22.21
CA GLN A 201 20.60 24.96 22.24
C GLN A 201 20.14 23.88 23.22
N PRO A 202 19.08 24.13 24.01
CA PRO A 202 18.52 23.10 24.89
C PRO A 202 18.04 21.93 24.04
N LEU A 203 18.52 20.73 24.34
CA LEU A 203 18.14 19.49 23.68
C LEU A 203 17.18 18.68 24.56
N LEU A 204 17.50 18.56 25.85
CA LEU A 204 16.78 17.70 26.79
C LEU A 204 16.82 18.29 28.19
N THR A 205 15.69 18.26 28.87
CA THR A 205 15.55 18.52 30.30
C THR A 205 14.79 17.35 30.92
N LEU A 206 15.40 16.73 31.92
CA LEU A 206 14.88 15.58 32.66
C LEU A 206 14.79 15.95 34.13
N ARG A 207 13.62 15.76 34.72
CA ARG A 207 13.39 15.83 36.17
C ARG A 207 12.81 14.51 36.61
N SER A 208 13.45 13.84 37.54
CA SER A 208 13.02 12.53 38.02
C SER A 208 13.13 12.48 39.53
N GLU A 209 12.08 12.05 40.19
CA GLU A 209 12.00 11.94 41.64
C GLU A 209 11.63 10.51 42.03
N LEU A 210 12.39 9.92 42.96
CA LEU A 210 12.07 8.62 43.54
C LEU A 210 11.93 8.75 45.05
N ARG A 211 10.74 8.41 45.56
CA ARG A 211 10.50 8.21 46.98
C ARG A 211 10.53 6.70 47.27
N GLU A 212 11.46 6.29 48.12
CA GLU A 212 11.55 4.90 48.57
C GLU A 212 10.77 4.74 49.89
N GLU A 213 9.65 4.01 49.86
CA GLU A 213 8.90 3.61 51.06
C GLU A 213 9.06 2.11 51.30
N ALA A 214 8.79 1.64 52.53
CA ALA A 214 9.11 0.29 52.99
C ALA A 214 8.46 -0.86 52.18
N ALA A 215 7.37 -0.59 51.43
CA ALA A 215 6.64 -1.60 50.65
C ALA A 215 6.59 -1.29 49.14
N VAL A 216 6.50 -0.02 48.74
CA VAL A 216 6.34 0.42 47.34
C VAL A 216 7.19 1.67 47.14
N SER A 217 7.88 1.79 46.01
CA SER A 217 8.62 3.01 45.70
C SER A 217 7.91 3.81 44.63
N HIS A 218 7.71 5.10 44.88
CA HIS A 218 7.02 6.00 43.96
C HIS A 218 8.05 6.75 43.11
N TRP A 219 8.02 6.50 41.80
CA TRP A 219 8.87 7.13 40.80
C TRP A 219 8.04 8.04 39.92
N GLN A 220 8.33 9.34 39.94
CA GLN A 220 7.67 10.32 39.09
C GLN A 220 8.71 11.15 38.35
N GLY A 221 8.32 11.74 37.22
CA GLY A 221 9.22 12.61 36.50
C GLY A 221 8.62 13.19 35.24
N GLU A 222 9.37 14.11 34.67
CA GLU A 222 9.07 14.84 33.46
C GLU A 222 10.31 14.83 32.57
N LEU A 223 10.09 14.65 31.28
CA LEU A 223 11.09 14.71 30.24
C LEU A 223 10.59 15.65 29.16
N GLU A 224 11.36 16.69 28.89
CA GLU A 224 11.17 17.54 27.72
C GLU A 224 12.38 17.38 26.82
N LEU A 225 12.14 17.09 25.55
CA LEU A 225 13.15 17.04 24.50
C LEU A 225 12.68 17.92 23.38
N GLU A 226 13.51 18.87 22.98
CA GLU A 226 13.24 19.79 21.89
C GLU A 226 14.45 19.84 20.98
N LEU A 227 14.22 19.48 19.72
CA LEU A 227 15.21 19.51 18.66
C LEU A 227 14.60 20.32 17.52
N ALA A 228 14.94 21.61 17.47
CA ALA A 228 14.43 22.50 16.43
C ALA A 228 14.97 22.13 15.03
N ASP A 229 16.21 21.61 14.97
CA ASP A 229 16.89 21.22 13.74
C ASP A 229 17.71 19.95 13.97
N SER A 230 17.33 18.86 13.30
CA SER A 230 18.02 17.57 13.40
C SER A 230 19.40 17.55 12.75
N ARG A 231 19.82 18.56 11.98
CA ARG A 231 21.15 18.57 11.31
C ARG A 231 22.28 18.39 12.29
N GLY A 232 22.25 19.11 13.41
CA GLY A 232 23.29 19.04 14.44
C GLY A 232 23.38 17.65 15.05
N LEU A 233 22.22 17.09 15.41
CA LEU A 233 22.14 15.76 16.00
C LEU A 233 22.50 14.68 14.99
N PHE A 234 22.11 14.84 13.72
CA PHE A 234 22.43 13.92 12.64
C PHE A 234 23.93 13.88 12.34
N VAL A 235 24.61 15.03 12.30
CA VAL A 235 26.08 15.07 12.20
C VAL A 235 26.74 14.33 13.36
N TRP A 236 26.15 14.43 14.56
CA TRP A 236 26.64 13.74 15.74
C TRP A 236 26.34 12.23 15.72
N LEU A 237 25.18 11.80 15.21
CA LEU A 237 24.74 10.40 15.16
C LEU A 237 25.25 9.64 13.93
N GLN A 238 25.50 10.29 12.79
CA GLN A 238 25.92 9.63 11.55
C GLN A 238 27.23 8.86 11.70
N GLN A 239 28.11 9.29 12.62
CA GLN A 239 29.37 8.60 12.90
C GLN A 239 29.10 7.23 13.55
N TRP A 240 27.96 7.06 14.20
CA TRP A 240 27.53 5.85 14.90
C TRP A 240 26.53 4.98 14.12
N GLN A 241 25.94 5.47 13.02
CA GLN A 241 24.90 4.79 12.26
C GLN A 241 25.38 4.38 10.86
N THR A 242 24.94 3.22 10.37
CA THR A 242 25.19 2.78 9.00
C THR A 242 24.28 3.50 8.00
N THR A 243 24.73 3.69 6.76
CA THR A 243 24.01 4.46 5.71
C THR A 243 22.59 3.93 5.45
N ASP A 244 22.35 2.62 5.62
CA ASP A 244 21.07 1.96 5.35
C ASP A 244 20.00 2.20 6.43
N GLN A 245 20.36 2.80 7.58
CA GLN A 245 19.46 3.02 8.72
C GLN A 245 19.02 4.49 8.91
N ARG A 246 19.26 5.34 7.91
CA ARG A 246 18.94 6.77 7.99
C ARG A 246 17.42 7.01 7.95
N LEU A 247 16.79 7.04 9.12
CA LEU A 247 15.34 7.23 9.28
C LEU A 247 14.88 8.67 9.03
N LEU A 248 15.73 9.68 9.22
CA LEU A 248 15.37 11.10 9.15
C LEU A 248 16.31 11.83 8.19
N ASP A 249 15.75 12.65 7.30
CA ASP A 249 16.54 13.63 6.56
C ASP A 249 17.08 14.69 7.54
N THR A 250 18.08 15.41 7.06
CA THR A 250 18.89 16.38 7.77
C THR A 250 18.09 17.49 8.44
N GLN A 251 16.89 17.88 7.97
CA GLN A 251 16.14 19.05 8.49
C GLN A 251 14.79 18.69 9.13
N ALA A 252 14.76 17.82 10.13
CA ALA A 252 13.55 17.52 10.91
C ALA A 252 13.51 18.29 12.24
N SER A 253 12.32 18.63 12.71
CA SER A 253 12.10 19.13 14.07
C SER A 253 11.32 18.11 14.90
N LEU A 254 11.71 17.96 16.16
CA LEU A 254 11.19 16.98 17.09
C LEU A 254 10.95 17.65 18.44
N ARG A 255 9.73 17.54 18.97
CA ARG A 255 9.41 17.90 20.35
C ARG A 255 8.76 16.70 21.02
N LEU A 256 9.31 16.27 22.14
CA LEU A 256 8.78 15.21 22.98
C LEU A 256 8.61 15.78 24.39
N GLN A 257 7.39 15.72 24.92
CA GLN A 257 7.10 15.98 26.32
C GLN A 257 6.52 14.72 26.90
N ALA A 258 7.07 14.24 28.01
CA ALA A 258 6.60 13.04 28.68
C ALA A 258 6.56 13.27 30.18
N SER A 259 5.59 12.66 30.85
CA SER A 259 5.49 12.64 32.30
C SER A 259 5.07 11.27 32.78
N TRP A 260 5.53 10.86 33.96
CA TRP A 260 5.19 9.55 34.53
C TRP A 260 5.01 9.62 36.03
N GLN A 261 4.18 8.70 36.53
CA GLN A 261 3.95 8.44 37.94
C GLN A 261 3.76 6.93 38.10
N LEU A 262 4.80 6.26 38.60
CA LEU A 262 4.90 4.81 38.68
C LEU A 262 5.15 4.36 40.11
N ALA A 263 4.38 3.40 40.58
CA ALA A 263 4.65 2.59 41.75
C ALA A 263 5.48 1.38 41.33
N LEU A 264 6.76 1.36 41.72
CA LEU A 264 7.70 0.29 41.44
C LEU A 264 7.52 -0.87 42.43
N ALA A 265 7.69 -2.10 41.96
CA ALA A 265 7.75 -3.27 42.83
C ALA A 265 8.96 -3.19 43.80
N PRO A 266 9.02 -4.01 44.87
CA PRO A 266 10.20 -4.08 45.73
C PRO A 266 11.42 -4.60 44.94
N GLY A 267 12.59 -4.03 45.15
CA GLY A 267 13.83 -4.48 44.50
C GLY A 267 15.05 -3.68 44.93
N ALA A 268 16.23 -4.24 44.72
CA ALA A 268 17.50 -3.66 45.18
C ALA A 268 18.03 -2.50 44.29
N SER A 269 17.49 -2.33 43.07
CA SER A 269 17.93 -1.30 42.11
C SER A 269 16.76 -0.65 41.38
N LEU A 270 16.94 0.61 40.98
CA LEU A 270 16.01 1.40 40.16
C LEU A 270 15.86 0.88 38.73
N LEU A 271 16.96 0.39 38.15
CA LEU A 271 17.04 -0.04 36.74
C LEU A 271 16.78 -1.54 36.56
N ASP A 272 16.32 -2.22 37.61
CA ASP A 272 15.90 -3.60 37.51
C ASP A 272 14.65 -3.70 36.61
N ARG A 273 14.82 -4.33 35.44
CA ARG A 273 13.75 -4.53 34.46
C ARG A 273 12.58 -5.30 35.06
N GLN A 274 12.81 -6.21 36.01
CA GLN A 274 11.73 -6.94 36.66
C GLN A 274 10.95 -6.05 37.62
N ARG A 275 11.63 -5.11 38.30
CA ARG A 275 11.00 -4.13 39.20
C ARG A 275 10.08 -3.18 38.43
N LEU A 276 10.54 -2.69 37.28
CA LEU A 276 9.77 -1.85 36.36
C LEU A 276 8.57 -2.62 35.77
N ARG A 277 8.80 -3.85 35.28
CA ARG A 277 7.72 -4.71 34.74
C ARG A 277 6.75 -5.24 35.78
N GLY A 278 7.09 -5.21 37.07
CA GLY A 278 6.18 -5.56 38.17
C GLY A 278 5.42 -4.35 38.71
N GLY A 279 5.75 -3.14 38.25
CA GLY A 279 5.16 -1.90 38.74
C GLY A 279 3.76 -1.64 38.21
N SER A 280 3.18 -0.54 38.69
CA SER A 280 1.90 -0.02 38.21
C SER A 280 1.95 1.50 38.15
N GLY A 281 1.16 2.12 37.30
CA GLY A 281 1.07 3.58 37.25
C GLY A 281 0.71 4.10 35.88
N THR A 282 0.94 5.38 35.67
CA THR A 282 0.58 6.08 34.45
C THR A 282 1.78 6.80 33.84
N PHE A 283 1.73 6.95 32.52
CA PHE A 283 2.69 7.68 31.71
C PHE A 283 1.91 8.45 30.65
N SER A 284 2.20 9.73 30.45
CA SER A 284 1.63 10.51 29.35
C SER A 284 2.75 11.06 28.50
N ALA A 285 2.54 11.14 27.19
CA ALA A 285 3.50 11.76 26.28
C ALA A 285 2.84 12.48 25.12
N ALA A 286 3.46 13.57 24.70
CA ALA A 286 3.15 14.31 23.49
C ALA A 286 4.40 14.35 22.61
N LEU A 287 4.27 13.86 21.38
CA LEU A 287 5.31 13.85 20.37
C LEU A 287 4.86 14.68 19.18
N GLN A 288 5.67 15.64 18.78
CA GLN A 288 5.51 16.41 17.54
C GLN A 288 6.76 16.21 16.70
N LEU A 289 6.58 15.71 15.48
CA LEU A 289 7.65 15.50 14.51
C LEU A 289 7.24 16.17 13.21
N HIS A 290 8.07 17.08 12.71
CA HIS A 290 7.92 17.64 11.37
C HIS A 290 9.16 17.31 10.57
N SER A 291 8.98 16.69 9.41
CA SER A 291 10.07 16.38 8.49
C SER A 291 9.71 16.81 7.07
N PRO A 292 10.55 17.62 6.38
CA PRO A 292 10.31 18.01 5.00
C PRO A 292 10.40 16.82 4.04
N LEU A 293 11.23 15.83 4.37
CA LEU A 293 11.43 14.63 3.59
C LEU A 293 11.76 13.45 4.52
N LEU A 294 11.04 12.36 4.36
CA LEU A 294 11.29 11.08 5.00
C LEU A 294 11.49 10.04 3.89
N GLN A 295 12.61 9.33 3.93
CA GLN A 295 12.88 8.22 3.02
C GLN A 295 13.20 6.98 3.86
N TYR A 296 12.42 5.92 3.66
CA TYR A 296 12.63 4.65 4.31
C TYR A 296 12.22 3.52 3.37
N GLN A 297 13.20 2.75 2.89
CA GLN A 297 12.98 1.67 1.91
C GLN A 297 12.19 2.19 0.68
N ASN A 298 10.99 1.65 0.43
CA ASN A 298 10.11 2.01 -0.68
C ASN A 298 9.10 3.12 -0.33
N LEU A 299 9.22 3.72 0.85
CA LEU A 299 8.40 4.83 1.31
C LEU A 299 9.18 6.14 1.17
N ARG A 300 8.62 7.06 0.39
CA ARG A 300 9.08 8.44 0.34
C ARG A 300 7.93 9.36 0.72
N ALA A 301 8.07 10.12 1.80
CA ALA A 301 7.06 11.07 2.27
C ALA A 301 7.64 12.49 2.32
N GLU A 302 6.90 13.47 1.82
CA GLU A 302 7.29 14.87 1.82
C GLU A 302 6.32 15.71 2.64
N GLY A 303 6.87 16.64 3.43
CA GLY A 303 6.10 17.46 4.37
C GLY A 303 5.33 16.61 5.38
N LEU A 304 6.03 15.65 6.00
CA LEU A 304 5.50 14.79 7.06
C LEU A 304 5.30 15.62 8.33
N ALA A 305 4.12 15.57 8.91
CA ALA A 305 3.81 16.13 10.22
C ALA A 305 3.11 15.06 11.06
N LEU A 306 3.73 14.64 12.15
CA LEU A 306 3.19 13.67 13.09
C LEU A 306 2.97 14.38 14.42
N ALA A 307 1.73 14.38 14.90
CA ALA A 307 1.38 14.82 16.23
C ALA A 307 0.77 13.62 16.96
N LEU A 308 1.43 13.09 17.98
CA LEU A 308 0.89 12.03 18.82
C LEU A 308 0.73 12.56 20.24
N LYS A 309 -0.43 12.31 20.85
CA LYS A 309 -0.61 12.45 22.29
C LYS A 309 -1.13 11.14 22.82
N LEU A 310 -0.49 10.60 23.83
CA LEU A 310 -0.81 9.29 24.37
C LEU A 310 -0.85 9.32 25.89
N ASP A 311 -1.74 8.51 26.44
CA ASP A 311 -1.74 8.12 27.83
C ASP A 311 -1.50 6.62 27.89
N ALA A 312 -0.69 6.20 28.85
CA ALA A 312 -0.33 4.82 29.06
C ALA A 312 -0.55 4.43 30.51
N LYS A 313 -1.03 3.22 30.73
CA LYS A 313 -1.21 2.62 32.04
C LYS A 313 -0.40 1.34 32.11
N LEU A 314 0.47 1.27 33.10
CA LEU A 314 1.22 0.08 33.45
C LEU A 314 0.49 -0.64 34.58
N ALA A 315 0.26 -1.95 34.43
CA ALA A 315 -0.31 -2.80 35.47
C ALA A 315 0.39 -4.17 35.45
N GLY A 316 1.45 -4.30 36.24
CA GLY A 316 2.35 -5.44 36.13
C GLY A 316 3.00 -5.48 34.74
N GLN A 317 3.00 -6.66 34.10
CA GLN A 317 3.70 -6.88 32.82
C GLN A 317 2.94 -6.36 31.59
N GLN A 318 1.80 -5.70 31.79
CA GLN A 318 0.96 -5.17 30.71
C GLN A 318 1.04 -3.65 30.71
N LEU A 319 1.42 -3.09 29.54
CA LEU A 319 1.44 -1.66 29.27
C LEU A 319 0.37 -1.36 28.21
N GLN A 320 -0.70 -0.71 28.62
CA GLN A 320 -1.76 -0.26 27.72
C GLN A 320 -1.52 1.20 27.36
N ILE A 321 -1.40 1.52 26.07
CA ILE A 321 -1.19 2.86 25.53
C ILE A 321 -2.41 3.24 24.71
N SER A 322 -2.99 4.41 24.95
CA SER A 322 -4.16 4.94 24.24
C SER A 322 -3.82 6.27 23.59
N LEU A 323 -4.10 6.42 22.29
CA LEU A 323 -3.91 7.66 21.56
C LEU A 323 -5.09 8.62 21.74
N LEU A 324 -4.80 9.86 22.12
CA LEU A 324 -5.76 10.92 22.41
C LEU A 324 -6.25 11.65 21.14
N PRO A 325 -7.37 12.41 21.20
CA PRO A 325 -8.03 13.05 20.04
C PRO A 325 -7.16 13.91 19.12
N SER A 326 -6.09 14.52 19.63
CA SER A 326 -5.18 15.33 18.81
C SER A 326 -4.14 14.51 18.03
N SER A 327 -4.18 13.17 18.15
CA SER A 327 -3.22 12.28 17.48
C SER A 327 -3.54 12.18 16.00
N SER A 328 -2.63 12.67 15.16
CA SER A 328 -2.75 12.69 13.71
C SER A 328 -1.41 12.57 13.01
N LEU A 329 -1.46 12.07 11.79
CA LEU A 329 -0.34 12.03 10.86
C LEU A 329 -0.77 12.70 9.56
N GLN A 330 0.08 13.56 9.02
CA GLN A 330 -0.15 14.25 7.76
C GLN A 330 1.08 14.13 6.88
N ALA A 331 0.87 14.03 5.57
CA ALA A 331 1.95 14.13 4.57
C ALA A 331 1.44 14.87 3.33
N LYS A 332 2.22 15.83 2.82
CA LYS A 332 1.85 16.57 1.61
C LYS A 332 1.86 15.67 0.38
N ARG A 333 2.90 14.85 0.26
CA ARG A 333 3.04 13.84 -0.79
C ARG A 333 3.62 12.58 -0.20
N MET A 334 3.14 11.43 -0.64
CA MET A 334 3.72 10.16 -0.27
C MET A 334 3.71 9.22 -1.47
N GLN A 335 4.82 8.54 -1.68
CA GLN A 335 4.97 7.51 -2.70
C GLN A 335 5.25 6.20 -1.97
N LEU A 336 4.39 5.21 -2.22
CA LEU A 336 4.51 3.85 -1.69
C LEU A 336 4.74 2.92 -2.87
N ALA A 337 5.88 2.22 -2.87
CA ALA A 337 6.25 1.31 -3.95
C ALA A 337 6.21 1.97 -5.35
N GLU A 338 6.40 1.17 -6.40
CA GLU A 338 6.23 1.63 -7.76
C GLU A 338 4.74 1.66 -8.11
N GLY A 339 4.19 2.86 -8.33
CA GLY A 339 2.85 3.03 -8.92
C GLY A 339 1.75 3.58 -8.02
N LEU A 340 1.95 3.72 -6.70
CA LEU A 340 1.00 4.38 -5.81
C LEU A 340 1.56 5.72 -5.30
N ARG A 341 0.95 6.82 -5.74
CA ARG A 341 1.25 8.17 -5.22
C ARG A 341 0.01 8.76 -4.59
N VAL A 342 0.17 9.35 -3.42
CA VAL A 342 -0.92 10.02 -2.69
C VAL A 342 -0.52 11.45 -2.35
N GLN A 343 -1.49 12.36 -2.40
CA GLN A 343 -1.32 13.77 -2.05
C GLN A 343 -2.26 14.16 -0.90
N GLN A 344 -1.73 14.97 0.02
CA GLN A 344 -2.41 15.41 1.24
C GLN A 344 -2.99 14.24 2.03
N LEU A 345 -2.14 13.28 2.38
CA LEU A 345 -2.52 12.20 3.30
C LEU A 345 -2.81 12.82 4.67
N GLN A 346 -3.96 12.48 5.24
CA GLN A 346 -4.30 12.76 6.63
C GLN A 346 -4.78 11.47 7.26
N ALA A 347 -4.19 11.11 8.40
CA ALA A 347 -4.60 9.98 9.21
C ALA A 347 -4.95 10.48 10.61
N LYS A 348 -6.18 10.22 11.06
CA LYS A 348 -6.57 10.44 12.46
C LYS A 348 -6.35 9.15 13.21
N LEU A 349 -5.56 9.24 14.27
CA LEU A 349 -5.07 8.11 15.06
C LEU A 349 -5.72 8.06 16.46
N ALA A 350 -6.62 9.00 16.74
CA ALA A 350 -7.36 9.09 17.99
C ALA A 350 -8.14 7.81 18.28
N GLY A 351 -8.02 7.29 19.50
CA GLY A 351 -8.73 6.09 19.95
C GLY A 351 -8.00 4.78 19.66
N LEU A 352 -6.87 4.78 18.94
CA LEU A 352 -6.03 3.60 18.82
C LEU A 352 -5.42 3.24 20.18
N SER A 353 -5.54 1.97 20.56
CA SER A 353 -5.03 1.39 21.79
C SER A 353 -4.00 0.31 21.46
N LEU A 354 -2.79 0.47 21.97
CA LEU A 354 -1.69 -0.49 21.87
C LEU A 354 -1.49 -1.17 23.23
N GLN A 355 -1.66 -2.47 23.29
CA GLN A 355 -1.31 -3.29 24.45
C GLN A 355 0.06 -3.92 24.20
N LEU A 356 1.02 -3.63 25.07
CA LEU A 356 2.36 -4.21 25.07
C LEU A 356 2.48 -5.17 26.26
N GLY A 357 3.06 -6.34 26.03
CA GLY A 357 3.16 -7.43 27.02
C GLY A 357 3.62 -8.72 26.34
N ALA A 358 3.20 -9.88 26.85
CA ALA A 358 3.50 -11.17 26.22
C ALA A 358 2.88 -11.32 24.81
N SER A 359 1.73 -10.69 24.58
CA SER A 359 1.00 -10.70 23.31
C SER A 359 0.69 -9.26 22.88
N PRO A 360 1.60 -8.60 22.15
CA PRO A 360 1.38 -7.23 21.71
C PRO A 360 0.20 -7.16 20.75
N SER A 361 -0.69 -6.20 20.95
CA SER A 361 -1.83 -5.96 20.07
C SER A 361 -2.13 -4.47 19.91
N LEU A 362 -2.63 -4.08 18.76
CA LEU A 362 -3.06 -2.74 18.41
C LEU A 362 -4.51 -2.82 17.96
N SER A 363 -5.40 -2.04 18.55
CA SER A 363 -6.80 -2.01 18.15
C SER A 363 -7.39 -0.62 18.25
N GLY A 364 -8.34 -0.28 17.37
CA GLY A 364 -9.09 0.97 17.46
C GLY A 364 -9.50 1.53 16.10
N PRO A 365 -10.15 2.70 16.08
CA PRO A 365 -10.57 3.33 14.85
C PRO A 365 -9.38 3.90 14.06
N LEU A 366 -9.49 3.85 12.74
CA LEU A 366 -8.54 4.44 11.81
C LEU A 366 -9.31 5.20 10.73
N GLN A 367 -9.06 6.49 10.63
CA GLN A 367 -9.61 7.32 9.54
C GLN A 367 -8.45 7.82 8.68
N LEU A 368 -8.50 7.52 7.40
CA LEU A 368 -7.52 7.95 6.39
C LEU A 368 -8.24 8.77 5.33
N SER A 369 -7.66 9.90 4.94
CA SER A 369 -8.12 10.66 3.78
C SER A 369 -6.95 11.10 2.93
N VAL A 370 -7.16 11.10 1.62
CA VAL A 370 -6.23 11.61 0.62
C VAL A 370 -6.99 12.49 -0.35
N SER A 371 -6.41 13.63 -0.72
CA SER A 371 -7.03 14.55 -1.71
C SER A 371 -6.90 14.03 -3.14
N LYS A 372 -5.85 13.26 -3.41
CA LYS A 372 -5.54 12.72 -4.73
C LYS A 372 -4.77 11.42 -4.59
N LEU A 373 -5.34 10.32 -5.07
CA LEU A 373 -4.69 9.03 -5.25
C LEU A 373 -4.40 8.82 -6.73
N GLU A 374 -3.13 8.59 -7.07
CA GLU A 374 -2.69 8.29 -8.42
C GLU A 374 -2.22 6.83 -8.50
N GLN A 375 -2.92 6.06 -9.32
CA GLN A 375 -2.62 4.67 -9.67
C GLN A 375 -2.99 4.46 -11.15
N ALA A 376 -2.36 3.49 -11.82
CA ALA A 376 -2.44 3.31 -13.28
C ALA A 376 -3.86 3.10 -13.85
N GLU A 377 -4.73 2.41 -13.11
CA GLU A 377 -6.10 2.03 -13.52
C GLU A 377 -7.18 2.97 -12.99
N LEU A 378 -6.83 3.87 -12.07
CA LEU A 378 -7.75 4.78 -11.40
C LEU A 378 -7.60 6.21 -11.89
N LEU A 379 -8.72 6.91 -12.05
CA LEU A 379 -8.72 8.36 -12.28
C LEU A 379 -8.22 9.07 -11.01
N PRO A 380 -7.32 10.08 -11.12
CA PRO A 380 -6.78 10.73 -9.94
C PRO A 380 -7.83 11.54 -9.18
N GLN A 381 -8.15 11.14 -7.96
CA GLN A 381 -9.22 11.75 -7.16
C GLN A 381 -9.04 11.52 -5.66
N ALA A 382 -9.89 12.15 -4.84
CA ALA A 382 -9.89 11.98 -3.39
C ALA A 382 -10.48 10.63 -2.97
N TRP A 383 -9.91 10.07 -1.91
CA TRP A 383 -10.38 8.83 -1.28
C TRP A 383 -10.39 9.00 0.23
N GLN A 384 -11.35 8.34 0.88
CA GLN A 384 -11.49 8.31 2.33
C GLN A 384 -11.74 6.87 2.79
N PHE A 385 -11.10 6.50 3.89
CA PHE A 385 -11.32 5.23 4.57
C PHE A 385 -11.65 5.50 6.03
N ASP A 386 -12.75 4.92 6.52
CA ASP A 386 -13.18 4.99 7.91
C ASP A 386 -13.44 3.58 8.42
N GLY A 387 -12.63 3.12 9.38
CA GLY A 387 -12.71 1.74 9.84
C GLY A 387 -12.09 1.47 11.20
N GLN A 388 -11.95 0.19 11.51
CA GLN A 388 -11.25 -0.34 12.66
C GLN A 388 -10.04 -1.15 12.20
N LEU A 389 -8.92 -0.93 12.88
CA LEU A 389 -7.72 -1.73 12.77
C LEU A 389 -7.63 -2.63 13.99
N GLN A 390 -7.30 -3.90 13.78
CA GLN A 390 -6.94 -4.84 14.83
C GLN A 390 -5.68 -5.58 14.36
N ALA A 391 -4.58 -5.46 15.08
CA ALA A 391 -3.33 -6.11 14.73
C ALA A 391 -2.73 -6.78 15.96
N SER A 392 -2.19 -7.97 15.78
CA SER A 392 -1.39 -8.72 16.74
C SER A 392 -0.13 -9.23 16.06
N ALA A 393 0.71 -9.97 16.80
CA ALA A 393 1.87 -10.64 16.21
C ALA A 393 1.46 -11.71 15.17
N GLN A 394 0.25 -12.25 15.25
CA GLN A 394 -0.22 -13.36 14.43
C GLN A 394 -1.12 -12.93 13.26
N GLN A 395 -1.85 -11.82 13.41
CA GLN A 395 -2.90 -11.44 12.46
C GLN A 395 -3.09 -9.93 12.45
N MET A 396 -3.31 -9.35 11.27
CA MET A 396 -3.76 -7.97 11.10
C MET A 396 -5.08 -7.98 10.34
N ARG A 397 -6.12 -7.41 10.93
CA ARG A 397 -7.43 -7.21 10.33
C ARG A 397 -7.74 -5.71 10.21
N LEU A 398 -8.25 -5.31 9.08
CA LEU A 398 -8.68 -3.96 8.76
C LEU A 398 -10.10 -4.03 8.20
N GLN A 399 -11.07 -3.44 8.89
CA GLN A 399 -12.47 -3.44 8.46
C GLN A 399 -13.01 -2.01 8.42
N GLY A 400 -13.68 -1.60 7.35
CA GLY A 400 -14.22 -0.24 7.27
C GLY A 400 -14.93 0.08 5.97
N ALA A 401 -15.38 1.33 5.86
CA ALA A 401 -15.92 1.89 4.63
C ALA A 401 -14.81 2.63 3.87
N LEU A 402 -14.70 2.36 2.57
CA LEU A 402 -13.84 3.03 1.62
C LEU A 402 -14.72 3.79 0.63
N SER A 403 -14.47 5.09 0.47
CA SER A 403 -15.20 5.94 -0.45
C SER A 403 -14.29 6.83 -1.28
N ASN A 404 -14.81 7.35 -2.38
CA ASN A 404 -14.09 8.30 -3.23
C ASN A 404 -14.95 9.52 -3.63
N ALA A 405 -14.31 10.52 -4.24
CA ALA A 405 -14.97 11.75 -4.67
C ALA A 405 -16.09 11.53 -5.71
N ALA A 406 -16.00 10.48 -6.52
CA ALA A 406 -17.02 10.10 -7.49
C ALA A 406 -18.30 9.51 -6.85
N GLY A 407 -18.28 9.18 -5.56
CA GLY A 407 -19.41 8.58 -4.85
C GLY A 407 -19.43 7.05 -4.86
N LEU A 408 -18.31 6.40 -5.22
CA LEU A 408 -18.14 4.95 -5.04
C LEU A 408 -17.97 4.66 -3.55
N ASN A 409 -18.73 3.71 -3.00
CA ASN A 409 -18.68 3.31 -1.60
C ASN A 409 -18.54 1.79 -1.49
N LEU A 410 -17.55 1.32 -0.74
CA LEU A 410 -17.21 -0.08 -0.55
C LEU A 410 -17.06 -0.37 0.95
N SER A 411 -17.63 -1.47 1.44
CA SER A 411 -17.26 -2.04 2.73
C SER A 411 -16.12 -3.02 2.52
N VAL A 412 -14.99 -2.81 3.17
CA VAL A 412 -13.77 -3.62 3.01
C VAL A 412 -13.45 -4.34 4.31
N ASP A 413 -13.08 -5.62 4.21
CA ASP A 413 -12.53 -6.42 5.29
C ASP A 413 -11.26 -7.12 4.79
N GLY A 414 -10.11 -6.70 5.28
CA GLY A 414 -8.81 -7.24 4.94
C GLY A 414 -8.19 -7.95 6.14
N GLU A 415 -7.67 -9.15 5.95
CA GLU A 415 -6.95 -9.94 6.93
C GLU A 415 -5.58 -10.36 6.37
N ARG A 416 -4.52 -10.16 7.14
CA ARG A 416 -3.17 -10.62 6.85
C ARG A 416 -2.68 -11.50 7.99
N ASP A 417 -2.25 -12.71 7.67
CA ASP A 417 -1.72 -13.66 8.67
C ASP A 417 -0.21 -13.43 8.94
N ALA A 418 0.33 -14.22 9.87
CA ALA A 418 1.73 -14.18 10.27
C ALA A 418 2.70 -14.57 9.15
N GLN A 419 2.27 -15.48 8.26
CA GLN A 419 3.03 -15.88 7.09
C GLN A 419 3.04 -14.77 6.01
N GLY A 420 2.10 -13.84 6.08
CA GLY A 420 1.97 -12.69 5.19
C GLY A 420 0.94 -12.87 4.09
N ALA A 421 0.15 -13.96 4.10
CA ALA A 421 -0.94 -14.17 3.16
C ALA A 421 -2.05 -13.15 3.43
N LEU A 422 -2.56 -12.53 2.37
CA LEU A 422 -3.60 -11.50 2.43
C LEU A 422 -4.93 -12.06 1.93
N LYS A 423 -5.98 -11.89 2.71
CA LYS A 423 -7.38 -12.09 2.30
C LYS A 423 -8.07 -10.74 2.35
N LEU A 424 -8.75 -10.35 1.30
CA LEU A 424 -9.49 -9.09 1.25
C LEU A 424 -10.88 -9.36 0.65
N SER A 425 -11.93 -8.97 1.36
CA SER A 425 -13.27 -8.92 0.83
C SER A 425 -13.74 -7.48 0.72
N ALA A 426 -14.47 -7.18 -0.35
CA ALA A 426 -15.03 -5.87 -0.60
C ALA A 426 -16.47 -6.03 -1.08
N THR A 427 -17.40 -5.31 -0.45
CA THR A 427 -18.81 -5.27 -0.82
C THR A 427 -19.17 -3.87 -1.28
N LEU A 428 -19.68 -3.77 -2.49
CA LEU A 428 -20.17 -2.54 -3.09
C LEU A 428 -21.51 -2.16 -2.47
N ALA A 429 -21.61 -0.94 -1.94
CA ALA A 429 -22.90 -0.37 -1.57
C ALA A 429 -23.77 -0.24 -2.82
N GLU A 430 -25.07 -0.51 -2.71
CA GLU A 430 -26.00 -0.49 -3.84
C GLU A 430 -25.88 0.81 -4.63
N LEU A 431 -25.41 0.69 -5.88
CA LEU A 431 -25.26 1.83 -6.77
C LEU A 431 -26.55 2.06 -7.52
N PHE A 432 -27.08 3.28 -7.44
CA PHE A 432 -28.24 3.72 -8.20
C PHE A 432 -27.80 4.67 -9.32
N PHE A 433 -27.75 4.19 -10.57
CA PHE A 433 -27.20 4.97 -11.68
C PHE A 433 -27.96 6.27 -12.00
N ARG A 434 -29.22 6.37 -11.57
CA ARG A 434 -30.00 7.62 -11.65
C ARG A 434 -29.38 8.79 -10.89
N ALA A 435 -28.56 8.51 -9.86
CA ALA A 435 -27.87 9.53 -9.05
C ALA A 435 -26.49 9.89 -9.63
N GLY A 436 -25.97 9.11 -10.57
CA GLY A 436 -24.64 9.28 -11.16
C GLY A 436 -24.00 7.93 -11.49
N ASN A 437 -22.92 7.96 -12.29
CA ASN A 437 -22.13 6.78 -12.63
C ASN A 437 -20.73 6.87 -12.01
N PRO A 438 -20.57 6.50 -10.73
CA PRO A 438 -19.28 6.57 -10.03
C PRO A 438 -18.23 5.68 -10.66
N LEU A 439 -18.61 4.59 -11.34
CA LEU A 439 -17.66 3.66 -11.98
C LEU A 439 -16.93 4.33 -13.14
N SER A 440 -17.67 5.00 -14.03
CA SER A 440 -17.08 5.76 -15.16
C SER A 440 -16.19 6.92 -14.72
N GLN A 441 -16.43 7.45 -13.51
CA GLN A 441 -15.66 8.53 -12.90
C GLN A 441 -14.52 8.01 -12.01
N THR A 442 -14.41 6.69 -11.82
CA THR A 442 -13.37 6.06 -10.98
C THR A 442 -12.32 5.32 -11.80
N PHE A 443 -12.73 4.56 -12.81
CA PHE A 443 -11.84 3.70 -13.58
C PHE A 443 -11.42 4.36 -14.89
N ARG A 444 -10.13 4.27 -15.22
CA ARG A 444 -9.59 4.75 -16.51
C ARG A 444 -10.03 3.88 -17.68
N ALA A 445 -10.08 2.57 -17.48
CA ALA A 445 -10.49 1.58 -18.49
C ALA A 445 -12.03 1.47 -18.64
N TRP A 446 -12.78 2.56 -18.44
CA TRP A 446 -14.22 2.57 -18.69
C TRP A 446 -14.51 2.67 -20.21
N PRO A 447 -15.42 1.86 -20.78
CA PRO A 447 -15.69 1.93 -22.22
C PRO A 447 -16.24 3.30 -22.62
N ALA A 448 -15.54 4.03 -23.49
CA ALA A 448 -15.85 5.42 -23.84
C ALA A 448 -17.25 5.61 -24.45
N LEU A 449 -17.77 4.58 -25.13
CA LEU A 449 -19.07 4.60 -25.78
C LEU A 449 -20.22 4.13 -24.88
N LEU A 450 -19.92 3.58 -23.69
CA LEU A 450 -20.89 3.07 -22.74
C LEU A 450 -21.31 4.15 -21.74
N GLN A 451 -22.60 4.45 -21.71
CA GLN A 451 -23.23 5.31 -20.72
C GLN A 451 -24.33 4.52 -20.03
N ILE A 452 -24.32 4.49 -18.70
CA ILE A 452 -25.39 3.89 -17.88
C ILE A 452 -26.00 5.03 -17.08
N GLY A 453 -27.31 5.22 -17.23
CA GLY A 453 -28.05 6.32 -16.60
C GLY A 453 -29.14 5.86 -15.64
N ASN A 454 -29.47 4.56 -15.61
CA ASN A 454 -30.50 4.03 -14.73
C ASN A 454 -30.21 2.58 -14.33
N GLY A 455 -30.96 2.10 -13.34
CA GLY A 455 -30.85 0.77 -12.77
C GLY A 455 -29.94 0.71 -11.55
N ARG A 456 -29.71 -0.51 -11.08
CA ARG A 456 -29.00 -0.80 -9.84
C ARG A 456 -27.87 -1.79 -10.07
N LEU A 457 -26.79 -1.61 -9.33
CA LEU A 457 -25.67 -2.54 -9.31
C LEU A 457 -25.27 -2.85 -7.87
N LEU A 458 -25.20 -4.14 -7.57
CA LEU A 458 -24.64 -4.71 -6.37
C LEU A 458 -23.39 -5.49 -6.75
N GLY A 459 -22.41 -5.55 -5.86
CA GLY A 459 -21.15 -6.20 -6.15
C GLY A 459 -20.46 -6.71 -4.90
N GLN A 460 -19.79 -7.84 -5.02
CA GLN A 460 -18.91 -8.37 -4.00
C GLN A 460 -17.65 -8.93 -4.66
N ALA A 461 -16.51 -8.70 -4.04
CA ALA A 461 -15.22 -9.22 -4.47
C ALA A 461 -14.51 -9.88 -3.30
N SER A 462 -13.84 -11.00 -3.55
CA SER A 462 -12.92 -11.62 -2.61
C SER A 462 -11.58 -11.87 -3.29
N LEU A 463 -10.51 -11.47 -2.63
CA LEU A 463 -9.15 -11.48 -3.14
C LEU A 463 -8.28 -12.23 -2.13
N GLN A 464 -7.51 -13.21 -2.62
CA GLN A 464 -6.55 -13.96 -1.83
C GLN A 464 -5.17 -13.88 -2.49
N LEU A 465 -4.18 -13.43 -1.73
CA LEU A 465 -2.77 -13.43 -2.12
C LEU A 465 -1.99 -14.30 -1.13
N PRO A 466 -1.89 -15.61 -1.38
CA PRO A 466 -1.01 -16.48 -0.60
C PRO A 466 0.46 -16.21 -0.95
N LEU A 467 1.37 -16.41 0.00
CA LEU A 467 2.81 -16.29 -0.29
C LEU A 467 3.26 -17.37 -1.29
N GLY A 468 3.94 -16.95 -2.35
CA GLY A 468 4.52 -17.87 -3.34
C GLY A 468 3.51 -18.62 -4.22
N ALA A 469 2.22 -18.26 -4.15
CA ALA A 469 1.15 -18.83 -4.97
C ALA A 469 0.49 -17.74 -5.83
N PRO A 470 -0.20 -18.12 -6.93
CA PRO A 470 -0.89 -17.15 -7.76
C PRO A 470 -2.03 -16.45 -7.00
N LEU A 471 -2.29 -15.20 -7.38
CA LEU A 471 -3.42 -14.41 -6.89
C LEU A 471 -4.75 -15.06 -7.30
N LEU A 472 -5.70 -15.09 -6.38
CA LEU A 472 -7.07 -15.57 -6.59
C LEU A 472 -8.04 -14.42 -6.35
N LEU A 473 -8.81 -14.03 -7.37
CA LEU A 473 -9.90 -13.05 -7.24
C LEU A 473 -11.21 -13.72 -7.63
N ASP A 474 -12.24 -13.55 -6.83
CA ASP A 474 -13.62 -13.85 -7.18
C ASP A 474 -14.44 -12.55 -7.14
N LEU A 475 -15.25 -12.32 -8.17
CA LEU A 475 -16.11 -11.15 -8.32
C LEU A 475 -17.51 -11.63 -8.63
N THR A 476 -18.52 -11.05 -7.98
CA THR A 476 -19.92 -11.24 -8.34
C THR A 476 -20.54 -9.87 -8.47
N LEU A 477 -21.12 -9.58 -9.63
CA LEU A 477 -21.89 -8.37 -9.89
C LEU A 477 -23.33 -8.77 -10.21
N GLN A 478 -24.28 -8.14 -9.55
CA GLN A 478 -25.71 -8.30 -9.81
C GLN A 478 -26.25 -6.96 -10.27
N PHE A 479 -26.95 -6.97 -11.39
CA PHE A 479 -27.51 -5.76 -11.96
C PHE A 479 -28.99 -5.93 -12.25
N GLN A 480 -29.74 -4.87 -11.98
CA GLN A 480 -31.19 -4.86 -12.12
C GLN A 480 -31.66 -3.58 -12.80
N GLY A 481 -32.43 -3.73 -13.88
CA GLY A 481 -33.05 -2.66 -14.62
C GLY A 481 -32.05 -1.67 -15.21
N LEU A 482 -30.82 -2.11 -15.54
CA LEU A 482 -29.84 -1.20 -16.12
C LEU A 482 -30.37 -0.68 -17.45
N ALA A 483 -30.21 0.63 -17.64
CA ALA A 483 -30.52 1.28 -18.90
C ALA A 483 -29.45 2.30 -19.26
N GLY A 484 -29.19 2.41 -20.55
CA GLY A 484 -28.03 3.14 -21.04
C GLY A 484 -27.91 3.13 -22.55
N ILE A 485 -26.77 3.65 -23.02
CA ILE A 485 -26.43 3.76 -24.44
C ILE A 485 -25.05 3.14 -24.63
N TYR A 486 -24.92 2.23 -25.59
CA TYR A 486 -23.64 1.72 -26.07
C TYR A 486 -23.49 2.04 -27.55
N ASP A 487 -22.42 2.76 -27.91
CA ASP A 487 -22.22 3.36 -29.25
C ASP A 487 -23.43 4.20 -29.70
N ARG A 488 -24.37 3.61 -30.44
CA ARG A 488 -25.60 4.26 -30.92
C ARG A 488 -26.87 3.49 -30.55
N SER A 489 -26.75 2.45 -29.74
CA SER A 489 -27.84 1.56 -29.38
C SER A 489 -28.29 1.85 -27.96
N GLU A 490 -29.60 2.01 -27.78
CA GLU A 490 -30.20 2.10 -26.46
C GLU A 490 -30.42 0.71 -25.87
N LEU A 491 -30.12 0.56 -24.59
CA LEU A 491 -30.27 -0.66 -23.80
C LEU A 491 -31.26 -0.34 -22.68
N THR A 492 -32.32 -1.14 -22.53
CA THR A 492 -33.27 -0.97 -21.43
C THR A 492 -33.59 -2.29 -20.74
N GLY A 493 -33.74 -2.22 -19.41
CA GLY A 493 -34.15 -3.37 -18.60
C GLY A 493 -33.14 -4.51 -18.63
N LEU A 494 -31.85 -4.21 -18.52
CA LEU A 494 -30.82 -5.23 -18.41
C LEU A 494 -30.74 -5.75 -16.96
N ASP A 495 -31.03 -7.03 -16.81
CA ASP A 495 -31.05 -7.79 -15.56
C ASP A 495 -30.10 -8.98 -15.68
N GLY A 496 -29.37 -9.30 -14.61
CA GLY A 496 -28.52 -10.48 -14.60
C GLY A 496 -27.43 -10.49 -13.55
N GLU A 497 -26.58 -11.51 -13.65
CA GLU A 497 -25.44 -11.71 -12.79
C GLU A 497 -24.18 -11.97 -13.63
N LEU A 498 -23.07 -11.34 -13.25
CA LEU A 498 -21.74 -11.59 -13.79
C LEU A 498 -20.86 -12.17 -12.67
N LYS A 499 -20.32 -13.36 -12.90
CA LYS A 499 -19.32 -13.99 -12.04
C LYS A 499 -17.95 -13.91 -12.71
N GLY A 500 -17.03 -13.18 -12.09
CA GLY A 500 -15.63 -13.09 -12.53
C GLY A 500 -14.72 -13.90 -11.62
N GLN A 501 -13.73 -14.57 -12.21
CA GLN A 501 -12.68 -15.26 -11.50
C GLN A 501 -11.34 -14.94 -12.15
N LEU A 502 -10.35 -14.62 -11.33
CA LEU A 502 -8.95 -14.54 -11.74
C LEU A 502 -8.16 -15.58 -10.98
N ARG A 503 -7.37 -16.38 -11.69
CA ARG A 503 -6.49 -17.39 -11.14
C ARG A 503 -5.11 -17.20 -11.78
N GLY A 504 -4.20 -16.52 -11.07
CA GLY A 504 -2.94 -16.08 -11.67
C GLY A 504 -3.19 -15.07 -12.79
N ASP A 505 -2.83 -15.43 -14.02
CA ASP A 505 -3.02 -14.60 -15.22
C ASP A 505 -4.32 -14.90 -16.00
N GLN A 506 -5.04 -15.98 -15.63
CA GLN A 506 -6.23 -16.43 -16.35
C GLN A 506 -7.50 -15.81 -15.78
N LEU A 507 -8.16 -14.96 -16.59
CA LEU A 507 -9.45 -14.37 -16.33
C LEU A 507 -10.57 -15.25 -16.90
N SER A 508 -11.58 -15.56 -16.08
CA SER A 508 -12.82 -16.23 -16.50
C SER A 508 -14.00 -15.36 -16.08
N LEU A 509 -14.85 -14.99 -17.02
CA LEU A 509 -16.11 -14.27 -16.79
C LEU A 509 -17.27 -15.19 -17.19
N GLU A 510 -18.28 -15.29 -16.35
CA GLU A 510 -19.46 -16.11 -16.59
C GLU A 510 -20.70 -15.24 -16.43
N LEU A 511 -21.62 -15.35 -17.38
CA LEU A 511 -22.95 -14.77 -17.37
C LEU A 511 -23.94 -15.94 -17.30
N PRO A 512 -24.31 -16.41 -16.10
CA PRO A 512 -25.22 -17.55 -15.96
C PRO A 512 -26.60 -17.26 -16.54
N GLN A 513 -27.04 -16.01 -16.40
CA GLN A 513 -28.26 -15.51 -17.00
C GLN A 513 -28.16 -13.99 -17.21
N LEU A 514 -28.42 -13.56 -18.43
CA LEU A 514 -28.57 -12.17 -18.80
C LEU A 514 -29.91 -12.03 -19.51
N ASN A 515 -30.77 -11.14 -19.01
CA ASN A 515 -32.01 -10.76 -19.67
C ASN A 515 -31.94 -9.28 -20.00
N LEU A 516 -32.28 -8.92 -21.24
CA LEU A 516 -32.39 -7.54 -21.67
C LEU A 516 -33.80 -7.36 -22.24
N GLN A 517 -34.57 -6.41 -21.71
CA GLN A 517 -35.93 -6.17 -22.19
C GLN A 517 -35.93 -5.67 -23.63
N GLN A 518 -35.06 -4.70 -23.94
CA GLN A 518 -34.98 -4.16 -25.29
C GLN A 518 -33.58 -3.62 -25.59
N LEU A 519 -33.12 -3.94 -26.80
CA LEU A 519 -31.98 -3.35 -27.50
C LEU A 519 -32.53 -2.57 -28.69
N ASN A 520 -32.19 -1.29 -28.81
CA ASN A 520 -32.67 -0.46 -29.91
C ASN A 520 -31.50 0.22 -30.66
N PRO A 521 -30.95 -0.42 -31.71
CA PRO A 521 -30.04 0.22 -32.67
C PRO A 521 -30.78 0.99 -33.78
N GLY A 522 -32.04 1.40 -33.58
CA GLY A 522 -32.95 1.95 -34.60
C GLY A 522 -34.11 1.02 -34.97
N LEU A 523 -34.08 -0.22 -34.48
CA LEU A 523 -35.18 -1.18 -34.51
C LEU A 523 -35.26 -1.82 -33.12
N SER A 524 -36.46 -1.94 -32.55
CA SER A 524 -36.67 -2.62 -31.26
C SER A 524 -36.43 -4.12 -31.38
N ILE A 525 -35.40 -4.61 -30.70
CA ILE A 525 -35.04 -6.03 -30.59
C ILE A 525 -35.18 -6.41 -29.12
N GLY A 526 -35.93 -7.47 -28.80
CA GLY A 526 -36.06 -7.96 -27.44
C GLY A 526 -37.47 -8.44 -27.09
N PRO A 527 -37.61 -9.21 -25.99
CA PRO A 527 -36.59 -9.48 -24.99
C PRO A 527 -35.46 -10.39 -25.50
N LEU A 528 -34.25 -10.17 -24.99
CA LEU A 528 -33.04 -10.93 -25.28
C LEU A 528 -32.59 -11.73 -24.06
N GLN A 529 -32.15 -12.95 -24.28
CA GLN A 529 -31.59 -13.84 -23.28
C GLN A 529 -30.22 -14.33 -23.72
N LEU A 530 -29.23 -14.21 -22.83
CA LEU A 530 -27.87 -14.66 -23.08
C LEU A 530 -27.34 -15.44 -21.86
N GLN A 531 -26.72 -16.58 -22.13
CA GLN A 531 -25.95 -17.37 -21.17
C GLN A 531 -24.62 -17.73 -21.82
N GLY A 532 -23.52 -17.34 -21.18
CA GLY A 532 -22.20 -17.56 -21.76
C GLY A 532 -21.04 -17.40 -20.80
N ARG A 533 -19.86 -17.77 -21.28
CA ARG A 533 -18.60 -17.73 -20.55
C ARG A 533 -17.50 -17.20 -21.45
N TYR A 534 -16.67 -16.32 -20.91
CA TYR A 534 -15.51 -15.74 -21.55
C TYR A 534 -14.24 -16.08 -20.76
N VAL A 535 -13.17 -16.49 -21.46
CA VAL A 535 -11.87 -16.82 -20.84
C VAL A 535 -10.75 -16.13 -21.59
N ALA A 536 -9.87 -15.40 -20.90
CA ALA A 536 -8.74 -14.67 -21.49
C ALA A 536 -7.54 -14.61 -20.54
N GLY A 537 -6.35 -14.28 -21.06
CA GLY A 537 -5.21 -13.87 -20.24
C GLY A 537 -5.26 -12.37 -19.92
N LEU A 538 -4.86 -11.95 -18.72
CA LEU A 538 -4.85 -10.53 -18.33
C LEU A 538 -3.93 -9.67 -19.21
N GLY A 539 -2.87 -10.24 -19.78
CA GLY A 539 -2.00 -9.54 -20.72
C GLY A 539 -2.68 -9.19 -22.05
N GLN A 540 -3.72 -9.93 -22.46
CA GLN A 540 -4.45 -9.74 -23.71
C GLN A 540 -5.96 -10.00 -23.51
N PRO A 541 -6.65 -9.16 -22.72
CA PRO A 541 -8.00 -9.43 -22.27
C PRO A 541 -9.05 -9.36 -23.38
N LEU A 542 -8.68 -8.93 -24.58
CA LEU A 542 -9.57 -8.82 -25.76
C LEU A 542 -9.44 -9.99 -26.74
N GLN A 543 -8.44 -10.87 -26.57
CA GLN A 543 -8.15 -11.99 -27.48
C GLN A 543 -8.57 -13.34 -26.87
N GLY A 544 -9.64 -13.35 -26.07
CA GLY A 544 -10.10 -14.53 -25.35
C GLY A 544 -11.06 -15.43 -26.12
N GLN A 545 -11.45 -16.52 -25.49
CA GLN A 545 -12.46 -17.45 -25.97
C GLN A 545 -13.82 -17.12 -25.36
N LEU A 546 -14.82 -16.85 -26.21
CA LEU A 546 -16.22 -16.65 -25.84
C LEU A 546 -17.01 -17.90 -26.17
N SER A 547 -17.78 -18.42 -25.23
CA SER A 547 -18.71 -19.54 -25.44
C SER A 547 -20.10 -19.16 -24.94
N TRP A 548 -21.15 -19.64 -25.59
CA TRP A 548 -22.54 -19.42 -25.18
C TRP A 548 -23.36 -20.69 -25.31
N GLN A 549 -24.33 -20.82 -24.42
CA GLN A 549 -25.30 -21.91 -24.39
C GLN A 549 -26.64 -21.44 -24.94
N THR A 550 -27.04 -20.23 -24.54
CA THR A 550 -28.27 -19.57 -24.97
C THR A 550 -27.92 -18.18 -25.47
N ALA A 551 -28.39 -17.82 -26.65
CA ALA A 551 -28.27 -16.48 -27.21
C ALA A 551 -29.46 -16.26 -28.16
N GLN A 552 -30.54 -15.69 -27.64
CA GLN A 552 -31.81 -15.56 -28.36
C GLN A 552 -32.46 -14.21 -28.10
N ALA A 553 -33.22 -13.70 -29.06
CA ALA A 553 -33.96 -12.46 -28.93
C ALA A 553 -35.26 -12.51 -29.75
N ALA A 554 -36.31 -11.88 -29.23
CA ALA A 554 -37.49 -11.63 -30.05
C ALA A 554 -37.20 -10.53 -31.08
N LEU A 555 -37.65 -10.76 -32.31
CA LEU A 555 -37.41 -9.88 -33.46
C LEU A 555 -38.67 -9.85 -34.33
N LEU A 556 -39.29 -8.67 -34.48
CA LEU A 556 -40.43 -8.47 -35.40
C LEU A 556 -41.57 -9.50 -35.20
N GLN A 557 -41.98 -9.69 -33.93
CA GLN A 557 -42.93 -10.70 -33.45
C GLN A 557 -42.51 -12.17 -33.62
N GLY A 558 -41.37 -12.45 -34.22
CA GLY A 558 -40.72 -13.76 -34.24
C GLY A 558 -39.58 -13.86 -33.24
N GLN A 559 -38.69 -14.83 -33.49
CA GLN A 559 -37.49 -15.05 -32.69
C GLN A 559 -36.26 -15.29 -33.56
N ALA A 560 -35.11 -14.84 -33.08
CA ALA A 560 -33.81 -15.09 -33.67
C ALA A 560 -32.85 -15.60 -32.61
N TRP A 561 -32.01 -16.59 -32.94
CA TRP A 561 -31.06 -17.18 -32.00
C TRP A 561 -29.77 -17.61 -32.68
N LEU A 562 -28.71 -17.71 -31.88
CA LEU A 562 -27.47 -18.37 -32.23
C LEU A 562 -27.47 -19.75 -31.55
N PRO A 563 -27.31 -20.85 -32.29
CA PRO A 563 -27.07 -22.16 -31.70
C PRO A 563 -25.86 -22.10 -30.75
N ALA A 564 -25.85 -22.95 -29.72
CA ALA A 564 -24.74 -23.01 -28.76
C ALA A 564 -23.40 -23.18 -29.48
N GLY A 565 -22.42 -22.37 -29.09
CA GLY A 565 -21.18 -22.26 -29.85
C GLY A 565 -20.06 -21.57 -29.08
N GLN A 566 -18.92 -21.43 -29.76
CA GLN A 566 -17.75 -20.75 -29.24
C GLN A 566 -17.04 -19.95 -30.34
N LEU A 567 -16.43 -18.83 -29.95
CA LEU A 567 -15.58 -17.96 -30.76
C LEU A 567 -14.23 -17.77 -30.08
N ASP A 568 -13.16 -17.75 -30.87
CA ASP A 568 -11.83 -17.37 -30.43
C ASP A 568 -11.53 -15.97 -30.95
N LEU A 569 -11.71 -14.96 -30.10
CA LEU A 569 -11.56 -13.55 -30.47
C LEU A 569 -10.10 -13.17 -30.81
N GLY A 570 -9.13 -14.06 -30.57
CA GLY A 570 -7.76 -13.89 -31.07
C GLY A 570 -7.61 -14.19 -32.57
N GLN A 571 -8.59 -14.87 -33.18
CA GLN A 571 -8.59 -15.14 -34.63
C GLN A 571 -9.06 -13.91 -35.42
N PRO A 572 -8.50 -13.67 -36.63
CA PRO A 572 -8.84 -12.49 -37.45
C PRO A 572 -10.27 -12.53 -38.00
N SER A 573 -10.89 -13.71 -38.05
CA SER A 573 -12.25 -13.90 -38.58
C SER A 573 -13.04 -14.88 -37.73
N GLN A 574 -14.28 -14.53 -37.41
CA GLN A 574 -15.23 -15.31 -36.63
C GLN A 574 -16.40 -15.73 -37.50
N ARG A 575 -16.91 -16.96 -37.32
CA ARG A 575 -18.09 -17.45 -38.03
C ARG A 575 -19.21 -17.74 -37.04
N LEU A 576 -20.40 -17.25 -37.34
CA LEU A 576 -21.61 -17.46 -36.55
C LEU A 576 -22.74 -17.90 -37.48
N HIS A 577 -23.70 -18.65 -36.96
CA HIS A 577 -24.88 -19.07 -37.72
C HIS A 577 -26.12 -18.52 -37.02
N LEU A 578 -26.68 -17.43 -37.53
CA LEU A 578 -27.90 -16.84 -36.99
C LEU A 578 -29.11 -17.53 -37.61
N GLN A 579 -29.99 -18.08 -36.78
CA GLN A 579 -31.26 -18.64 -37.20
C GLN A 579 -32.39 -17.71 -36.76
N PHE A 580 -33.46 -17.65 -37.53
CA PHE A 580 -34.67 -16.94 -37.14
C PHE A 580 -35.92 -17.66 -37.65
N GLU A 581 -37.01 -17.51 -36.93
CA GLU A 581 -38.31 -18.04 -37.29
C GLU A 581 -39.44 -17.12 -36.84
N ASP A 582 -40.60 -17.29 -37.46
CA ASP A 582 -41.81 -16.51 -37.19
C ASP A 582 -41.65 -15.00 -37.28
N VAL A 583 -40.65 -14.51 -38.03
CA VAL A 583 -40.49 -13.08 -38.33
C VAL A 583 -41.62 -12.66 -39.25
N GLN A 584 -42.48 -11.75 -38.78
CA GLN A 584 -43.70 -11.39 -39.50
C GLN A 584 -43.41 -10.31 -40.55
N LEU A 585 -43.83 -10.57 -41.79
CA LEU A 585 -43.63 -9.68 -42.93
C LEU A 585 -44.37 -8.35 -42.77
N GLU A 586 -45.57 -8.38 -42.17
CA GLU A 586 -46.32 -7.17 -41.82
C GLU A 586 -45.53 -6.23 -40.89
N GLU A 587 -44.75 -6.79 -39.96
CA GLU A 587 -43.96 -6.01 -39.00
C GLU A 587 -42.73 -5.38 -39.65
N ILE A 588 -42.11 -6.07 -40.63
CA ILE A 588 -41.04 -5.50 -41.46
C ILE A 588 -41.54 -4.23 -42.16
N PHE A 589 -42.68 -4.29 -42.84
CA PHE A 589 -43.26 -3.12 -43.53
C PHE A 589 -43.75 -2.04 -42.59
N ARG A 590 -44.12 -2.38 -41.35
CA ARG A 590 -44.48 -1.38 -40.33
C ARG A 590 -43.27 -0.58 -39.85
N VAL A 591 -42.13 -1.23 -39.65
CA VAL A 591 -40.89 -0.56 -39.22
C VAL A 591 -40.18 0.13 -40.39
N TYR A 592 -40.33 -0.40 -41.60
CA TYR A 592 -39.86 0.21 -42.85
C TYR A 592 -41.05 0.72 -43.67
N PRO A 593 -41.60 1.91 -43.38
CA PRO A 593 -42.76 2.45 -44.08
C PRO A 593 -42.37 2.96 -45.47
N ALA A 594 -42.11 2.03 -46.39
CA ALA A 594 -42.03 2.33 -47.81
C ALA A 594 -43.45 2.52 -48.36
N GLU A 595 -43.68 3.69 -48.97
CA GLU A 595 -45.00 4.09 -49.47
C GLU A 595 -45.58 3.04 -50.43
N GLY A 596 -46.71 2.47 -50.03
CA GLY A 596 -47.46 1.52 -50.84
C GLY A 596 -47.12 0.05 -50.64
N LEU A 597 -46.12 -0.32 -49.84
CA LEU A 597 -45.82 -1.72 -49.53
C LEU A 597 -46.63 -2.22 -48.34
N ALA A 598 -47.29 -3.36 -48.52
CA ALA A 598 -47.97 -4.10 -47.47
C ALA A 598 -47.85 -5.60 -47.74
N GLY A 599 -48.05 -6.43 -46.73
CA GLY A 599 -48.02 -7.86 -46.92
C GLY A 599 -48.19 -8.60 -45.61
N ARG A 600 -48.40 -9.91 -45.74
CA ARG A 600 -48.52 -10.83 -44.62
C ARG A 600 -47.79 -12.13 -44.92
N GLY A 601 -47.08 -12.63 -43.93
CA GLY A 601 -46.38 -13.90 -44.02
C GLY A 601 -45.42 -14.10 -42.85
N SER A 602 -45.24 -15.35 -42.44
CA SER A 602 -44.25 -15.74 -41.43
C SER A 602 -42.98 -16.20 -42.13
N LEU A 603 -41.83 -15.61 -41.80
CA LEU A 603 -40.53 -15.89 -42.41
C LEU A 603 -39.64 -16.68 -41.46
N ARG A 604 -38.87 -17.61 -42.01
CA ARG A 604 -37.77 -18.29 -41.32
C ARG A 604 -36.50 -18.25 -42.17
N GLY A 605 -35.34 -18.36 -41.56
CA GLY A 605 -34.09 -18.36 -42.32
C GLY A 605 -32.85 -18.65 -41.49
N GLU A 606 -31.74 -18.79 -42.21
CA GLU A 606 -30.41 -19.02 -41.68
C GLU A 606 -29.43 -18.05 -42.35
N LEU A 607 -28.66 -17.35 -41.53
CA LEU A 607 -27.72 -16.32 -41.95
C LEU A 607 -26.31 -16.68 -41.42
N PRO A 608 -25.43 -17.26 -42.26
CA PRO A 608 -24.04 -17.45 -41.93
C PRO A 608 -23.34 -16.09 -41.86
N LEU A 609 -22.99 -15.67 -40.65
CA LEU A 609 -22.32 -14.42 -40.37
C LEU A 609 -20.80 -14.65 -40.36
N LEU A 610 -20.06 -13.79 -41.03
CA LEU A 610 -18.61 -13.70 -40.96
C LEU A 610 -18.24 -12.34 -40.36
N LEU A 611 -17.52 -12.34 -39.24
CA LEU A 611 -17.08 -11.13 -38.55
C LEU A 611 -15.56 -11.03 -38.64
N ASP A 612 -15.04 -9.99 -39.27
CA ASP A 612 -13.60 -9.71 -39.31
C ASP A 612 -13.30 -8.22 -39.16
N ALA A 613 -12.05 -7.81 -39.37
CA ALA A 613 -11.63 -6.42 -39.27
C ALA A 613 -12.37 -5.47 -40.25
N ALA A 614 -12.88 -5.98 -41.38
CA ALA A 614 -13.65 -5.18 -42.33
C ALA A 614 -15.13 -5.04 -41.92
N GLY A 615 -15.61 -5.87 -41.00
CA GLY A 615 -16.95 -5.79 -40.42
C GLY A 615 -17.74 -7.09 -40.53
N LEU A 616 -19.06 -6.98 -40.41
CA LEU A 616 -20.00 -8.08 -40.53
C LEU A 616 -20.31 -8.34 -42.01
N ARG A 617 -20.26 -9.60 -42.43
CA ARG A 617 -20.71 -10.07 -43.75
C ARG A 617 -21.68 -11.24 -43.60
N ILE A 618 -22.60 -11.37 -44.55
CA ILE A 618 -23.44 -12.56 -44.71
C ILE A 618 -23.14 -13.16 -46.06
N GLU A 619 -22.65 -14.40 -46.06
CA GLU A 619 -22.39 -15.17 -47.27
C GLU A 619 -23.35 -16.36 -47.30
N GLN A 620 -24.05 -16.53 -48.44
CA GLN A 620 -24.94 -17.67 -48.67
C GLN A 620 -26.11 -17.79 -47.66
N GLY A 621 -26.62 -16.66 -47.16
CA GLY A 621 -27.81 -16.64 -46.31
C GLY A 621 -29.06 -17.06 -47.09
N ARG A 622 -30.05 -17.62 -46.40
CA ARG A 622 -31.34 -18.01 -46.98
C ARG A 622 -32.49 -17.66 -46.06
N MET A 623 -33.61 -17.27 -46.65
CA MET A 623 -34.87 -17.08 -45.94
C MET A 623 -36.05 -17.53 -46.80
N ALA A 624 -37.10 -18.00 -46.18
CA ALA A 624 -38.32 -18.43 -46.86
C ALA A 624 -39.56 -18.19 -46.00
N ALA A 625 -40.71 -18.03 -46.66
CA ALA A 625 -41.99 -18.03 -45.97
C ALA A 625 -42.37 -19.45 -45.53
N GLN A 626 -42.91 -19.56 -44.31
CA GLN A 626 -43.34 -20.83 -43.72
C GLN A 626 -44.70 -21.31 -44.23
N ALA A 627 -45.53 -20.37 -44.69
CA ALA A 627 -46.87 -20.62 -45.23
C ALA A 627 -47.19 -19.61 -46.34
N PRO A 628 -48.18 -19.90 -47.20
CA PRO A 628 -48.69 -18.95 -48.17
C PRO A 628 -49.14 -17.63 -47.54
N GLY A 629 -49.02 -16.54 -48.28
CA GLY A 629 -49.33 -15.20 -47.81
C GLY A 629 -49.59 -14.23 -48.97
N TYR A 630 -49.50 -12.94 -48.70
CA TYR A 630 -49.71 -11.92 -49.74
C TYR A 630 -48.72 -10.76 -49.65
N LEU A 631 -48.48 -10.12 -50.79
CA LEU A 631 -47.69 -8.91 -50.98
C LEU A 631 -48.51 -7.92 -51.80
N GLN A 632 -48.54 -6.66 -51.37
CA GLN A 632 -49.23 -5.57 -52.04
C GLN A 632 -48.25 -4.42 -52.24
N PHE A 633 -48.18 -3.91 -53.46
CA PHE A 633 -47.35 -2.76 -53.80
C PHE A 633 -48.12 -1.71 -54.60
N ARG A 634 -48.60 -0.68 -53.90
CA ARG A 634 -49.44 0.39 -54.43
C ARG A 634 -48.76 1.75 -54.29
N SER A 635 -47.96 2.13 -55.29
CA SER A 635 -47.32 3.44 -55.35
C SER A 635 -47.66 4.15 -56.66
N GLU A 636 -47.95 5.45 -56.61
CA GLU A 636 -48.18 6.28 -57.80
C GLU A 636 -46.98 6.28 -58.75
N LYS A 637 -45.75 6.21 -58.21
CA LYS A 637 -44.53 6.09 -59.00
C LYS A 637 -44.54 4.82 -59.85
N ILE A 638 -44.90 3.70 -59.25
CA ILE A 638 -44.93 2.41 -59.95
C ILE A 638 -46.07 2.33 -60.95
N ARG A 639 -47.25 2.88 -60.60
CA ARG A 639 -48.37 3.00 -61.55
C ARG A 639 -47.98 3.85 -62.76
N ALA A 640 -47.23 4.92 -62.58
CA ALA A 640 -46.68 5.72 -63.67
C ALA A 640 -45.67 4.94 -64.54
N LEU A 641 -44.79 4.15 -63.92
CA LEU A 641 -43.88 3.25 -64.66
C LEU A 641 -44.65 2.22 -65.50
N GLY A 642 -45.68 1.60 -64.94
CA GLY A 642 -46.55 0.66 -65.64
C GLY A 642 -47.20 1.27 -66.89
N ARG A 643 -47.70 2.51 -66.80
CA ARG A 643 -48.27 3.23 -67.96
C ARG A 643 -47.22 3.53 -69.05
N SER A 644 -45.95 3.67 -68.69
CA SER A 644 -44.86 4.01 -69.61
C SER A 644 -44.20 2.80 -70.28
N ASN A 645 -44.41 1.58 -69.77
CA ASN A 645 -43.79 0.36 -70.29
C ASN A 645 -44.75 -0.85 -70.16
N PRO A 646 -45.26 -1.41 -71.28
CA PRO A 646 -46.21 -2.52 -71.26
C PRO A 646 -45.72 -3.78 -70.52
N GLY A 647 -44.42 -4.08 -70.55
CA GLY A 647 -43.86 -5.21 -69.80
C GLY A 647 -43.84 -4.96 -68.29
N MET A 648 -43.63 -3.71 -67.89
CA MET A 648 -43.71 -3.31 -66.48
C MET A 648 -45.16 -3.26 -66.00
N GLN A 649 -46.13 -2.93 -66.87
CA GLN A 649 -47.55 -2.91 -66.53
C GLN A 649 -48.02 -4.24 -65.93
N LEU A 650 -47.62 -5.37 -66.51
CA LEU A 650 -47.95 -6.70 -65.99
C LEU A 650 -47.37 -6.94 -64.59
N VAL A 651 -46.14 -6.46 -64.31
CA VAL A 651 -45.50 -6.58 -63.00
C VAL A 651 -46.20 -5.71 -61.95
N VAL A 652 -46.61 -4.49 -62.34
CA VAL A 652 -47.39 -3.60 -61.45
C VAL A 652 -48.75 -4.21 -61.11
N GLU A 653 -49.47 -4.70 -62.10
CA GLU A 653 -50.76 -5.35 -61.91
C GLU A 653 -50.60 -6.63 -61.07
N ALA A 654 -49.56 -7.43 -61.31
CA ALA A 654 -49.26 -8.63 -60.52
C ALA A 654 -49.00 -8.30 -59.04
N LEU A 655 -48.24 -7.24 -58.75
CA LEU A 655 -47.87 -6.85 -57.38
C LEU A 655 -48.94 -6.01 -56.65
N ASP A 656 -50.02 -5.56 -57.30
CA ASP A 656 -51.08 -4.78 -56.62
C ASP A 656 -51.80 -5.60 -55.53
N ASP A 657 -51.92 -6.93 -55.73
CA ASP A 657 -52.46 -7.91 -54.76
C ASP A 657 -51.91 -9.33 -55.04
N PHE A 658 -50.62 -9.53 -54.79
CA PHE A 658 -49.92 -10.79 -55.10
C PHE A 658 -50.05 -11.81 -53.97
N HIS A 659 -50.76 -12.90 -54.21
CA HIS A 659 -50.85 -14.03 -53.29
C HIS A 659 -49.76 -15.05 -53.62
N PHE A 660 -48.78 -15.23 -52.72
CA PHE A 660 -47.68 -16.16 -52.94
C PHE A 660 -47.95 -17.52 -52.30
N ASP A 661 -47.67 -18.58 -53.06
CA ASP A 661 -47.59 -19.96 -52.59
C ASP A 661 -46.15 -20.27 -52.10
N LEU A 662 -45.14 -19.61 -52.70
CA LEU A 662 -43.72 -19.71 -52.32
C LEU A 662 -43.08 -18.32 -52.32
N LEU A 663 -42.39 -18.02 -51.22
CA LEU A 663 -41.44 -16.92 -51.10
C LEU A 663 -40.13 -17.50 -50.56
N ASP A 664 -39.09 -17.44 -51.38
CA ASP A 664 -37.71 -17.85 -51.06
C ASP A 664 -36.77 -16.70 -51.38
N SER A 665 -35.66 -16.58 -50.67
CA SER A 665 -34.68 -15.53 -50.93
C SER A 665 -33.28 -15.95 -50.51
N ALA A 666 -32.32 -15.72 -51.41
CA ALA A 666 -30.91 -15.72 -51.05
C ALA A 666 -30.56 -14.34 -50.47
N VAL A 667 -29.87 -14.35 -49.33
CA VAL A 667 -29.49 -13.16 -48.57
C VAL A 667 -27.97 -13.02 -48.59
N SER A 668 -27.49 -11.85 -48.98
CA SER A 668 -26.07 -11.49 -48.86
C SER A 668 -25.93 -10.09 -48.30
N TYR A 669 -24.93 -9.89 -47.44
CA TYR A 669 -24.65 -8.60 -46.81
C TYR A 669 -23.16 -8.34 -46.90
N ALA A 670 -22.79 -7.24 -47.55
CA ALA A 670 -21.41 -6.85 -47.76
C ALA A 670 -20.89 -5.97 -46.62
N ALA A 671 -19.56 -5.94 -46.46
CA ALA A 671 -18.90 -5.17 -45.41
C ALA A 671 -19.12 -3.65 -45.54
N ASP A 672 -19.46 -3.16 -46.73
CA ASP A 672 -19.80 -1.77 -46.99
C ASP A 672 -21.21 -1.37 -46.51
N GLY A 673 -22.00 -2.34 -46.02
CA GLY A 673 -23.34 -2.13 -45.48
C GLY A 673 -24.49 -2.46 -46.42
N LYS A 674 -24.20 -2.91 -47.65
CA LYS A 674 -25.23 -3.25 -48.63
C LYS A 674 -25.81 -4.65 -48.38
N LEU A 675 -27.12 -4.71 -48.17
CA LEU A 675 -27.92 -5.94 -48.16
C LEU A 675 -28.45 -6.19 -49.58
N GLN A 676 -28.27 -7.40 -50.09
CA GLN A 676 -28.89 -7.87 -51.33
C GLN A 676 -29.78 -9.07 -51.04
N LEU A 677 -31.04 -8.97 -51.48
CA LEU A 677 -32.05 -10.02 -51.40
C LEU A 677 -32.43 -10.46 -52.81
N ALA A 678 -32.17 -11.71 -53.15
CA ALA A 678 -32.58 -12.31 -54.42
C ALA A 678 -33.86 -13.12 -54.20
N LEU A 679 -35.00 -12.44 -54.25
CA LEU A 679 -36.33 -12.98 -54.00
C LEU A 679 -36.80 -13.83 -55.18
N ARG A 680 -37.33 -15.01 -54.87
CA ARG A 680 -38.08 -15.88 -55.78
C ARG A 680 -39.49 -16.05 -55.27
N LEU A 681 -40.43 -15.48 -56.00
CA LEU A 681 -41.85 -15.47 -55.68
C LEU A 681 -42.61 -16.34 -56.69
N GLN A 682 -43.44 -17.25 -56.19
CA GLN A 682 -44.37 -18.02 -57.02
C GLN A 682 -45.77 -17.86 -56.44
N GLY A 683 -46.72 -17.44 -57.27
CA GLY A 683 -48.04 -17.07 -56.79
C GLY A 683 -48.97 -16.64 -57.91
N ARG A 684 -49.98 -15.85 -57.56
CA ARG A 684 -50.97 -15.33 -58.48
C ARG A 684 -51.59 -14.03 -57.95
N ASN A 685 -52.05 -13.18 -58.85
CA ASN A 685 -53.00 -12.13 -58.52
C ASN A 685 -54.39 -12.52 -59.04
N PRO A 686 -55.42 -12.71 -58.17
CA PRO A 686 -56.76 -13.10 -58.60
C PRO A 686 -57.41 -12.16 -59.64
N ALA A 687 -57.03 -10.88 -59.64
CA ALA A 687 -57.58 -9.86 -60.53
C ALA A 687 -56.92 -9.82 -61.93
N VAL A 688 -55.81 -10.53 -62.13
CA VAL A 688 -54.99 -10.47 -63.36
C VAL A 688 -55.11 -11.76 -64.16
N GLU A 689 -55.47 -11.67 -65.46
CA GLU A 689 -55.54 -12.79 -66.41
C GLU A 689 -56.18 -14.08 -65.84
N GLN A 690 -57.31 -13.97 -65.12
CA GLN A 690 -58.02 -15.09 -64.47
C GLN A 690 -57.18 -15.85 -63.42
N GLY A 691 -56.27 -15.17 -62.71
CA GLY A 691 -55.46 -15.78 -61.65
C GLY A 691 -54.31 -16.64 -62.18
N ARG A 692 -53.78 -16.32 -63.37
CA ARG A 692 -52.65 -16.99 -64.00
C ARG A 692 -51.47 -17.12 -63.02
N PRO A 693 -50.81 -18.29 -62.93
CA PRO A 693 -49.59 -18.44 -62.14
C PRO A 693 -48.48 -17.50 -62.64
N ILE A 694 -47.87 -16.79 -61.70
CA ILE A 694 -46.84 -15.77 -61.94
C ILE A 694 -45.61 -16.15 -61.12
N ASN A 695 -44.46 -16.20 -61.81
CA ASN A 695 -43.16 -16.39 -61.19
C ASN A 695 -42.35 -15.10 -61.32
N LEU A 696 -41.98 -14.49 -60.20
CA LEU A 696 -41.20 -13.25 -60.16
C LEU A 696 -39.86 -13.50 -59.49
N ASN A 697 -38.80 -13.07 -60.15
CA ASN A 697 -37.47 -12.98 -59.56
C ASN A 697 -37.14 -11.51 -59.35
N VAL A 698 -36.98 -11.08 -58.10
CA VAL A 698 -36.78 -9.68 -57.73
C VAL A 698 -35.49 -9.57 -56.94
N ASN A 699 -34.57 -8.74 -57.42
CA ASN A 699 -33.37 -8.38 -56.68
C ASN A 699 -33.61 -7.05 -55.98
N LEU A 700 -33.47 -7.04 -54.65
CA LEU A 700 -33.55 -5.84 -53.83
C LEU A 700 -32.18 -5.54 -53.23
N GLU A 701 -31.74 -4.30 -53.31
CA GLU A 701 -30.54 -3.80 -52.65
C GLU A 701 -30.93 -2.71 -51.63
N GLU A 702 -30.35 -2.74 -50.43
CA GLU A 702 -30.58 -1.75 -49.38
C GLU A 702 -29.28 -1.40 -48.64
N ASP A 703 -29.11 -0.13 -48.24
CA ASP A 703 -28.00 0.33 -47.38
C ASP A 703 -28.47 0.31 -45.92
N ILE A 704 -28.13 -0.77 -45.21
CA ILE A 704 -28.60 -0.99 -43.83
C ILE A 704 -28.06 0.09 -42.87
N PRO A 705 -26.78 0.50 -42.92
CA PRO A 705 -26.31 1.63 -42.12
C PRO A 705 -27.07 2.94 -42.36
N ALA A 706 -27.40 3.28 -43.61
CA ALA A 706 -28.17 4.46 -43.93
C ALA A 706 -29.61 4.36 -43.41
N LEU A 707 -30.24 3.19 -43.58
CA LEU A 707 -31.57 2.90 -43.06
C LEU A 707 -31.61 3.06 -41.53
N LEU A 708 -30.75 2.36 -40.80
CA LEU A 708 -30.69 2.45 -39.34
C LEU A 708 -30.41 3.88 -38.88
N THR A 709 -29.60 4.62 -39.62
CA THR A 709 -29.35 6.04 -39.34
C THR A 709 -30.61 6.90 -39.52
N SER A 710 -31.41 6.66 -40.58
CA SER A 710 -32.69 7.34 -40.80
C SER A 710 -33.70 7.05 -39.68
N LEU A 711 -33.81 5.77 -39.28
CA LEU A 711 -34.69 5.35 -38.18
C LEU A 711 -34.28 6.00 -36.86
N GLN A 712 -32.98 6.00 -36.54
CA GLN A 712 -32.44 6.65 -35.33
C GLN A 712 -32.61 8.18 -35.30
N LEU A 713 -32.81 8.84 -36.44
CA LEU A 713 -33.06 10.29 -36.48
C LEU A 713 -34.56 10.62 -36.38
N THR A 714 -35.41 9.73 -36.89
CA THR A 714 -36.87 9.90 -36.95
C THR A 714 -37.53 9.55 -35.61
N ASP A 715 -37.00 8.53 -34.92
CA ASP A 715 -37.45 8.17 -33.58
C ASP A 715 -37.14 9.30 -32.56
N ARG A 716 -37.90 9.31 -31.46
CA ARG A 716 -37.66 10.21 -30.30
C ARG A 716 -36.41 9.76 -29.52
N VAL A 717 -35.29 9.67 -30.20
CA VAL A 717 -34.03 9.18 -29.66
C VAL A 717 -33.36 10.24 -28.79
N SER A 718 -32.68 9.81 -27.74
CA SER A 718 -31.87 10.66 -26.85
C SER A 718 -30.92 11.58 -27.64
N GLU A 719 -30.76 12.83 -27.16
CA GLU A 719 -29.88 13.84 -27.76
C GLU A 719 -28.44 13.34 -27.95
N THR A 720 -27.96 12.48 -27.04
CA THR A 720 -26.64 11.84 -27.15
C THR A 720 -26.51 11.00 -28.43
N ILE A 721 -27.52 10.21 -28.77
CA ILE A 721 -27.48 9.36 -29.97
C ILE A 721 -27.51 10.24 -31.21
N ARG A 722 -28.36 11.28 -31.24
CA ARG A 722 -28.40 12.25 -32.34
C ARG A 722 -27.04 12.89 -32.60
N GLN A 723 -26.35 13.32 -31.55
CA GLN A 723 -25.01 13.90 -31.67
C GLN A 723 -23.98 12.91 -32.20
N ARG A 724 -23.97 11.66 -31.70
CA ARG A 724 -23.06 10.60 -32.18
C ARG A 724 -23.32 10.25 -33.65
N VAL A 725 -24.59 10.17 -34.05
CA VAL A 725 -25.00 9.96 -35.45
C VAL A 725 -24.50 11.09 -36.33
N GLN A 726 -24.72 12.35 -35.93
CA GLN A 726 -24.25 13.52 -36.69
C GLN A 726 -22.73 13.58 -36.82
N GLN A 727 -21.98 13.26 -35.75
CA GLN A 727 -20.52 13.20 -35.78
C GLN A 727 -20.02 12.15 -36.77
N ARG A 728 -20.61 10.95 -36.77
CA ARG A 728 -20.25 9.88 -37.72
C ARG A 728 -20.55 10.27 -39.17
N LEU A 729 -21.70 10.91 -39.42
CA LEU A 729 -22.04 11.41 -40.76
C LEU A 729 -21.03 12.46 -41.24
N ARG A 730 -20.54 13.34 -40.35
CA ARG A 730 -19.47 14.31 -40.68
C ARG A 730 -18.15 13.61 -41.00
N GLN A 731 -17.76 12.61 -40.20
CA GLN A 731 -16.53 11.85 -40.43
C GLN A 731 -16.56 11.04 -41.74
N ARG A 732 -17.71 10.44 -42.08
CA ARG A 732 -17.89 9.71 -43.35
C ARG A 732 -17.87 10.62 -44.59
N ASN A 733 -18.22 11.90 -44.43
CA ASN A 733 -18.27 12.88 -45.50
C ASN A 733 -16.95 13.69 -45.66
N ASP A 734 -15.93 13.44 -44.83
CA ASP A 734 -14.65 14.16 -44.86
C ASP A 734 -13.50 13.17 -45.17
N PRO A 735 -13.23 12.87 -46.45
CA PRO A 735 -12.32 11.78 -46.87
C PRO A 735 -10.82 12.09 -46.68
N GLN A 736 -10.43 13.08 -45.86
CA GLN A 736 -9.03 13.49 -45.69
C GLN A 736 -8.32 13.06 -44.39
N LYS A 737 -8.88 12.14 -43.60
CA LYS A 737 -8.24 11.67 -42.34
C LYS A 737 -8.16 10.16 -42.15
N GLU A 738 -8.08 9.39 -43.23
CA GLU A 738 -7.52 8.03 -43.19
C GLU A 738 -6.22 8.01 -43.98
N ASN A 739 -5.12 8.35 -43.30
CA ASN A 739 -3.74 7.98 -43.63
C ASN A 739 -2.94 7.91 -42.34
#